data_AF-A0A8C7UIC1-F1
#
_entry.id   AF-A0A8C7UIC1-F1
#
_cell.length_a   1.000
_cell.length_b   1.000
_cell.length_c   1.000
_cell.angle_alpha   90.00
_cell.angle_beta   90.00
_cell.angle_gamma   90.00
#
_symmetry.space_group_name_H-M   'P 1'
#
loop_
_entity.id
_entity.type
_entity.pdbx_description
1 polymer ?
#
loop_
_entity_poly.entity_id
_entity_poly.type
_entity_poly.pdbx_seq_one_letter_code
_entity_poly.pdbx_strand_id
1 'polypeptide(L)'
;MSGGTFLTTVPVMMDSDKLPINRITISSKPMGLPPKGEKRTAHNAIEKRYRSSINDKILELKDLVAGTEAKLNKSAILKKAIDYIRYLQQSNQKLKKENMALKMSAQKNKSLKDLVAMEVDGPQTDVKSELPTPPPSDVGSPTSYSHCGSDSEPDSPMGEDSKVAVNLMDTSSSTPGSAGMLDRSRMALCTFTFLFLSLNPLAAMLCGGMGSSTTANNQREGGGADSWGWMDWVLPTLLVWLLNGVLVAGVLVRVLVYGEPVTRPHSGSSVLFWRHRKQADLDLARGDFAQASQNLWTCLKALGRPLPTSQLDLACAALWALLRLCLQRLGVGRWLAARAGGLRARGLREDARMSSRDAALVYHRLHQLHMTGKLGGSHLSAVHMALSAVNLAECSGSCLPVATLGEIYVSAALRVKASLPRLLHFSSRVFLSSARQACLSSSGSVPPAMQWLCHPLGHRFFVDGDWAVRSTPKDSIYSQAGNTVDPLAQVTQAFREHLLEKALYCVAQPQGEKTPSDGEGEYADALEYLQLLTSASDAAGANTQSFAIGSNMATVTGCDLHSKWWSSVAVVIINWLQGDDAAAERLYPAAEHLPRSLQTADPLPKASLNTFRAVRAMLTKPENCQLSLSHSERASGLLRDSLNLGPHCHSSSLDKVVQLLLCDLLLVMRTNVWRLQQSSSPGGLSLQASPAELHGFQQDLSSLRKLAQSFRPAMRRLFLHEATARLMAGASPTRTHQLLDRSLRRRATPGAKTEECEMRPGQREQAEAVMLACRYLPPSFLSAPGQRVGMLADAARTLEKLGDKRTLHDCQQMIIKLGSGTTVTSA
;
A
#
# COMPACT_ATOMS: atom_id res chain seq x y z
N MET A 1 -61.79 12.29 47.86
CA MET A 1 -62.07 11.18 46.93
C MET A 1 -62.23 11.76 45.53
N SER A 2 -61.55 11.14 44.56
CA SER A 2 -61.53 11.31 43.08
C SER A 2 -61.71 12.69 42.43
N GLY A 3 -60.61 13.19 41.82
CA GLY A 3 -60.60 14.10 40.65
C GLY A 3 -60.51 13.28 39.35
N GLY A 4 -60.94 13.73 38.17
CA GLY A 4 -60.86 15.08 37.59
C GLY A 4 -59.65 15.12 36.62
N THR A 5 -59.64 15.74 35.44
CA THR A 5 -60.63 16.48 34.65
C THR A 5 -59.94 16.96 33.34
N PHE A 6 -60.74 17.19 32.27
CA PHE A 6 -60.53 18.19 31.18
C PHE A 6 -59.30 18.04 30.23
N LEU A 7 -59.25 18.51 28.97
CA LEU A 7 -60.15 19.08 27.96
C LEU A 7 -59.34 19.19 26.63
N THR A 8 -60.01 19.04 25.48
CA THR A 8 -59.79 19.67 24.14
C THR A 8 -58.38 19.82 23.53
N THR A 9 -58.17 19.35 22.29
CA THR A 9 -58.21 20.14 21.02
C THR A 9 -57.68 19.34 19.81
N VAL A 10 -58.34 19.51 18.66
CA VAL A 10 -57.94 19.21 17.26
C VAL A 10 -56.68 20.04 16.90
N PRO A 11 -55.68 19.63 16.05
CA PRO A 11 -55.78 19.74 14.57
C PRO A 11 -54.82 18.91 13.64
N VAL A 12 -55.20 18.87 12.34
CA VAL A 12 -54.44 19.11 11.08
C VAL A 12 -52.98 18.60 10.87
N MET A 13 -52.78 17.96 9.69
CA MET A 13 -51.57 17.75 8.84
C MET A 13 -50.18 17.49 9.47
N MET A 14 -49.57 16.36 9.07
CA MET A 14 -48.25 16.34 8.39
C MET A 14 -47.89 14.90 7.94
N ASP A 15 -47.59 14.75 6.65
CA ASP A 15 -46.89 13.58 6.09
C ASP A 15 -45.41 13.61 6.49
N SER A 16 -44.90 12.48 6.98
CA SER A 16 -43.47 12.19 7.15
C SER A 16 -43.27 10.69 7.34
N ASP A 17 -43.07 9.95 6.25
CA ASP A 17 -42.68 8.54 6.28
C ASP A 17 -41.23 8.39 6.77
N LYS A 18 -41.07 8.24 8.09
CA LYS A 18 -39.90 7.63 8.73
C LYS A 18 -40.26 6.21 9.14
N LEU A 19 -39.61 5.22 8.55
CA LEU A 19 -39.65 3.81 8.97
C LEU A 19 -38.95 3.61 10.32
N PRO A 20 -39.61 3.06 11.37
CA PRO A 20 -38.95 2.55 12.55
C PRO A 20 -38.85 1.03 12.55
N ILE A 21 -37.65 0.56 12.87
CA ILE A 21 -37.26 -0.83 13.13
C ILE A 21 -38.03 -1.34 14.37
N ASN A 22 -38.81 -2.41 14.22
CA ASN A 22 -39.55 -3.02 15.33
C ASN A 22 -38.61 -3.77 16.29
N ARG A 23 -38.62 -3.33 17.54
CA ARG A 23 -38.09 -4.02 18.74
C ARG A 23 -38.86 -5.31 19.00
N ILE A 24 -38.14 -6.41 19.25
CA ILE A 24 -38.71 -7.65 19.79
C ILE A 24 -38.68 -7.54 21.32
N THR A 25 -39.85 -7.51 21.95
CA THR A 25 -40.04 -7.64 23.40
C THR A 25 -40.10 -9.11 23.83
N ILE A 26 -39.37 -9.42 24.90
CA ILE A 26 -39.28 -10.72 25.58
C ILE A 26 -40.52 -10.91 26.47
N SER A 27 -41.19 -12.07 26.36
CA SER A 27 -42.09 -12.59 27.39
C SER A 27 -41.88 -14.10 27.54
N SER A 28 -41.97 -14.56 28.78
CA SER A 28 -41.39 -15.79 29.33
C SER A 28 -42.41 -16.92 29.58
N LYS A 29 -42.12 -18.10 29.00
CA LYS A 29 -42.37 -19.51 29.45
C LYS A 29 -43.82 -20.07 29.61
N PRO A 30 -44.05 -21.42 29.66
CA PRO A 30 -43.18 -22.57 29.31
C PRO A 30 -43.84 -23.74 28.49
N MET A 31 -42.99 -24.52 27.80
CA MET A 31 -43.04 -25.97 27.44
C MET A 31 -44.16 -26.58 26.55
N GLY A 32 -43.76 -27.18 25.40
CA GLY A 32 -44.47 -28.32 24.76
C GLY A 32 -44.38 -28.45 23.21
N LEU A 33 -43.48 -29.30 22.70
CA LEU A 33 -43.38 -29.93 21.34
C LEU A 33 -43.32 -29.08 20.04
N PRO A 34 -42.43 -29.39 19.06
CA PRO A 34 -42.30 -28.61 17.82
C PRO A 34 -43.28 -29.06 16.72
N PRO A 35 -43.96 -28.14 15.98
CA PRO A 35 -44.80 -28.51 14.85
C PRO A 35 -43.96 -28.65 13.56
N LYS A 36 -44.19 -29.74 12.83
CA LYS A 36 -43.57 -30.11 11.52
C LYS A 36 -43.92 -29.17 10.33
N GLY A 37 -44.21 -27.88 10.57
CA GLY A 37 -44.61 -26.92 9.53
C GLY A 37 -43.49 -26.04 8.96
N GLU A 38 -42.45 -25.76 9.74
CA GLU A 38 -41.48 -24.68 9.47
C GLU A 38 -40.45 -25.03 8.36
N LYS A 39 -40.14 -26.32 8.19
CA LYS A 39 -39.24 -26.78 7.11
C LYS A 39 -39.86 -26.62 5.71
N ARG A 40 -41.20 -26.66 5.60
CA ARG A 40 -41.91 -26.55 4.31
C ARG A 40 -42.04 -25.10 3.84
N THR A 41 -42.23 -24.15 4.76
CA THR A 41 -42.31 -22.71 4.46
C THR A 41 -40.94 -22.13 4.09
N ALA A 42 -39.88 -22.53 4.79
CA ALA A 42 -38.51 -22.15 4.44
C ALA A 42 -38.08 -22.68 3.06
N HIS A 43 -38.40 -23.94 2.75
CA HIS A 43 -38.12 -24.51 1.42
C HIS A 43 -38.87 -23.78 0.30
N ASN A 44 -40.12 -23.37 0.54
CA ASN A 44 -40.91 -22.62 -0.43
C ASN A 44 -40.37 -21.19 -0.64
N ALA A 45 -39.88 -20.54 0.43
CA ALA A 45 -39.23 -19.23 0.34
C ALA A 45 -37.90 -19.30 -0.43
N ILE A 46 -37.10 -20.35 -0.22
CA ILE A 46 -35.84 -20.57 -0.94
C ILE A 46 -36.11 -20.84 -2.43
N GLU A 47 -37.09 -21.69 -2.74
CA GLU A 47 -37.50 -21.99 -4.12
C GLU A 47 -38.01 -20.73 -4.84
N LYS A 48 -38.81 -19.89 -4.18
CA LYS A 48 -39.28 -18.61 -4.73
C LYS A 48 -38.12 -17.66 -5.02
N ARG A 49 -37.13 -17.58 -4.12
CA ARG A 49 -35.91 -16.78 -4.31
C ARG A 49 -35.06 -17.31 -5.47
N TYR A 50 -34.96 -18.63 -5.63
CA TYR A 50 -34.25 -19.25 -6.75
C TYR A 50 -34.93 -18.94 -8.10
N ARG A 51 -36.27 -19.08 -8.18
CA ARG A 51 -37.05 -18.73 -9.38
C ARG A 51 -36.94 -17.25 -9.75
N SER A 52 -36.94 -16.34 -8.76
CA SER A 52 -36.73 -14.90 -9.01
C SER A 52 -35.35 -14.65 -9.59
N SER A 53 -34.30 -15.18 -8.96
CA SER A 53 -32.92 -15.00 -9.44
C SER A 53 -32.70 -15.54 -10.86
N ILE A 54 -33.34 -16.66 -11.22
CA ILE A 54 -33.30 -17.17 -12.60
C ILE A 54 -33.99 -16.21 -13.56
N ASN A 55 -35.14 -15.67 -13.19
CA ASN A 55 -35.87 -14.73 -14.05
C ASN A 55 -35.09 -13.43 -14.26
N ASP A 56 -34.43 -12.93 -13.22
CA ASP A 56 -33.58 -11.74 -13.30
C ASP A 56 -32.41 -11.97 -14.27
N LYS A 57 -31.76 -13.14 -14.21
CA LYS A 57 -30.70 -13.52 -15.16
C LYS A 57 -31.20 -13.70 -16.59
N ILE A 58 -32.42 -14.20 -16.79
CA ILE A 58 -33.03 -14.30 -18.12
C ILE A 58 -33.35 -12.91 -18.67
N LEU A 59 -33.73 -11.95 -17.83
CA LEU A 59 -33.93 -10.55 -18.24
C LEU A 59 -32.61 -9.86 -18.60
N GLU A 60 -31.55 -10.05 -17.80
CA GLU A 60 -30.22 -9.56 -18.13
C GLU A 60 -29.71 -10.13 -19.47
N LEU A 61 -29.95 -11.43 -19.71
CA LEU A 61 -29.61 -12.08 -20.99
C LEU A 61 -30.41 -11.49 -22.17
N LYS A 62 -31.67 -11.10 -21.96
CA LYS A 62 -32.48 -10.42 -22.97
C LYS A 62 -31.85 -9.08 -23.35
N ASP A 63 -31.43 -8.30 -22.37
CA ASP A 63 -30.86 -6.98 -22.59
C ASP A 63 -29.54 -7.08 -23.39
N LEU A 64 -28.72 -8.10 -23.11
CA LEU A 64 -27.46 -8.35 -23.81
C LEU A 64 -27.65 -8.82 -25.26
N VAL A 65 -28.68 -9.64 -25.54
CA VAL A 65 -28.83 -10.29 -26.86
C VAL A 65 -29.85 -9.58 -27.76
N ALA A 66 -30.79 -8.83 -27.19
CA ALA A 66 -31.87 -8.19 -27.92
C ALA A 66 -32.09 -6.70 -27.59
N GLY A 67 -31.38 -6.16 -26.60
CA GLY A 67 -31.52 -4.77 -26.15
C GLY A 67 -32.61 -4.58 -25.09
N THR A 68 -32.52 -3.48 -24.34
CA THR A 68 -33.37 -3.18 -23.17
C THR A 68 -34.85 -3.06 -23.53
N GLU A 69 -35.15 -2.55 -24.73
CA GLU A 69 -36.52 -2.33 -25.23
C GLU A 69 -37.20 -3.60 -25.81
N ALA A 70 -36.45 -4.69 -25.97
CA ALA A 70 -37.02 -5.90 -26.56
C ALA A 70 -38.01 -6.58 -25.60
N LYS A 71 -39.21 -6.89 -26.10
CA LYS A 71 -40.21 -7.69 -25.39
C LYS A 71 -40.16 -9.12 -25.92
N LEU A 72 -39.32 -9.96 -25.31
CA LEU A 72 -39.17 -11.36 -25.68
C LEU A 72 -39.62 -12.28 -24.54
N ASN A 73 -40.25 -13.40 -24.89
CA ASN A 73 -40.57 -14.45 -23.92
C ASN A 73 -39.28 -15.23 -23.57
N LYS A 74 -39.29 -15.93 -22.42
CA LYS A 74 -38.08 -16.62 -21.90
C LYS A 74 -37.48 -17.61 -22.90
N SER A 75 -38.31 -18.33 -23.65
CA SER A 75 -37.86 -19.26 -24.69
C SER A 75 -37.22 -18.56 -25.89
N ALA A 76 -37.77 -17.43 -26.35
CA ALA A 76 -37.17 -16.64 -27.43
C ALA A 76 -35.86 -15.97 -27.00
N ILE A 77 -35.74 -15.53 -25.74
CA ILE A 77 -34.49 -15.00 -25.18
C ILE A 77 -33.40 -16.07 -25.24
N LEU A 78 -33.70 -17.27 -24.74
CA LEU A 78 -32.74 -18.39 -24.77
C LEU A 78 -32.40 -18.80 -26.20
N LYS A 79 -33.37 -18.82 -27.12
CA LYS A 79 -33.14 -19.14 -28.53
C LYS A 79 -32.22 -18.09 -29.19
N LYS A 80 -32.49 -16.80 -29.00
CA LYS A 80 -31.61 -15.73 -29.47
C LYS A 80 -30.21 -15.81 -28.88
N ALA A 81 -30.08 -16.16 -27.60
CA ALA A 81 -28.78 -16.35 -26.96
C ALA A 81 -27.99 -17.50 -27.59
N ILE A 82 -28.64 -18.62 -27.89
CA ILE A 82 -28.03 -19.75 -28.60
C ILE A 82 -27.56 -19.33 -30.00
N ASP A 83 -28.40 -18.60 -30.74
CA ASP A 83 -28.06 -18.15 -32.10
C ASP A 83 -26.91 -17.13 -32.08
N TYR A 84 -26.87 -16.25 -31.07
CA TYR A 84 -25.77 -15.31 -30.88
C TYR A 84 -24.45 -16.02 -30.53
N ILE A 85 -24.49 -17.07 -29.71
CA ILE A 85 -23.31 -17.90 -29.41
C ILE A 85 -22.80 -18.58 -30.70
N ARG A 86 -23.70 -19.14 -31.51
CA ARG A 86 -23.32 -19.75 -32.81
C ARG A 86 -22.70 -18.72 -33.75
N TYR A 87 -23.28 -17.52 -33.82
CA TYR A 87 -22.74 -16.40 -34.60
C TYR A 87 -21.32 -16.02 -34.13
N LEU A 88 -21.11 -15.86 -32.82
CA LEU A 88 -19.78 -15.56 -32.25
C LEU A 88 -18.76 -16.67 -32.51
N GLN A 89 -19.18 -17.94 -32.47
CA GLN A 89 -18.31 -19.08 -32.81
C GLN A 89 -17.91 -19.04 -34.29
N GLN A 90 -18.85 -18.80 -35.20
CA GLN A 90 -18.56 -18.67 -36.63
C GLN A 90 -17.68 -17.46 -36.95
N SER A 91 -17.95 -16.31 -36.33
CA SER A 91 -17.14 -15.09 -36.48
C SER A 91 -15.71 -15.31 -35.97
N ASN A 92 -15.53 -15.98 -34.83
CA ASN A 92 -14.20 -16.33 -34.34
C ASN A 92 -13.46 -17.31 -35.26
N GLN A 93 -14.16 -18.29 -35.84
CA GLN A 93 -13.54 -19.19 -36.82
C GLN A 93 -13.12 -18.45 -38.10
N LYS A 94 -13.96 -17.53 -38.60
CA LYS A 94 -13.64 -16.69 -39.76
C LYS A 94 -12.44 -15.79 -39.47
N LEU A 95 -12.45 -15.07 -38.35
CA LEU A 95 -11.32 -14.23 -37.93
C LEU A 95 -10.03 -15.03 -37.73
N LYS A 96 -10.10 -16.27 -37.20
CA LYS A 96 -8.92 -17.15 -37.09
C LYS A 96 -8.35 -17.54 -38.45
N LYS A 97 -9.22 -17.83 -39.45
CA LYS A 97 -8.79 -18.13 -40.82
C LYS A 97 -8.13 -16.91 -41.47
N GLU A 98 -8.72 -15.72 -41.31
CA GLU A 98 -8.14 -14.45 -41.79
C GLU A 98 -6.79 -14.15 -41.13
N ASN A 99 -6.67 -14.37 -39.81
CA ASN A 99 -5.41 -14.19 -39.09
C ASN A 99 -4.33 -15.18 -39.55
N MET A 100 -4.69 -16.43 -39.83
CA MET A 100 -3.79 -17.43 -40.42
C MET A 100 -3.35 -17.02 -41.83
N ALA A 101 -4.27 -16.56 -42.68
CA ALA A 101 -3.96 -16.11 -44.03
C ALA A 101 -3.01 -14.89 -44.03
N LEU A 102 -3.25 -13.91 -43.16
CA LEU A 102 -2.38 -12.74 -42.98
C LEU A 102 -0.99 -13.14 -42.45
N LYS A 103 -0.91 -14.10 -41.52
CA LYS A 103 0.39 -14.62 -41.04
C LYS A 103 1.18 -15.34 -42.13
N MET A 104 0.51 -16.15 -42.96
CA MET A 104 1.17 -16.83 -44.10
C MET A 104 1.63 -15.84 -45.17
N SER A 105 0.85 -14.79 -45.44
CA SER A 105 1.26 -13.68 -46.33
C SER A 105 2.47 -12.93 -45.78
N ALA A 106 2.50 -12.65 -44.48
CA ALA A 106 3.62 -12.00 -43.82
C ALA A 106 4.90 -12.85 -43.84
N GLN A 107 4.78 -14.18 -43.72
CA GLN A 107 5.92 -15.10 -43.86
C GLN A 107 6.45 -15.17 -45.29
N LYS A 108 5.59 -15.21 -46.32
CA LYS A 108 6.02 -15.13 -47.73
C LYS A 108 6.73 -13.82 -48.04
N ASN A 109 6.24 -12.69 -47.52
CA ASN A 109 6.91 -11.39 -47.68
C ASN A 109 8.27 -11.32 -46.96
N LYS A 110 8.48 -12.10 -45.90
CA LYS A 110 9.81 -12.27 -45.28
C LYS A 110 10.74 -13.12 -46.14
N SER A 111 10.23 -14.22 -46.70
CA SER A 111 11.02 -15.10 -47.59
C SER A 111 11.45 -14.42 -48.89
N LEU A 112 10.62 -13.52 -49.45
CA LEU A 112 10.98 -12.71 -50.63
C LEU A 112 12.03 -11.63 -50.29
N LYS A 113 11.99 -11.08 -49.08
CA LYS A 113 13.01 -10.12 -48.62
C LYS A 113 14.37 -10.79 -48.36
N ASP A 114 14.38 -12.05 -47.91
CA ASP A 114 15.63 -12.83 -47.77
C ASP A 114 16.25 -13.18 -49.13
N LEU A 115 15.44 -13.44 -50.17
CA LEU A 115 15.95 -13.70 -51.53
C LEU A 115 16.54 -12.44 -52.18
N VAL A 116 15.96 -11.26 -51.93
CA VAL A 116 16.48 -9.97 -52.42
C VAL A 116 17.72 -9.51 -51.64
N ALA A 117 17.91 -9.98 -50.40
CA ALA A 117 19.08 -9.64 -49.60
C ALA A 117 20.34 -10.45 -49.96
N MET A 118 20.22 -11.54 -50.73
CA MET A 118 21.37 -12.35 -51.17
C MET A 118 22.01 -11.87 -52.50
N GLU A 119 21.42 -10.91 -53.22
CA GLU A 119 21.95 -10.43 -54.52
C GLU A 119 22.83 -9.16 -54.44
N VAL A 120 23.30 -8.77 -53.25
CA VAL A 120 24.19 -7.59 -53.11
C VAL A 120 25.52 -8.00 -52.47
N ASP A 121 26.35 -8.71 -53.23
CA ASP A 121 27.82 -8.61 -53.10
C ASP A 121 28.51 -9.13 -54.39
N GLY A 122 29.07 -8.21 -55.19
CA GLY A 122 29.85 -8.52 -56.40
C GLY A 122 30.02 -7.31 -57.33
N PRO A 123 31.25 -6.99 -57.80
CA PRO A 123 31.53 -5.71 -58.48
C PRO A 123 31.35 -5.75 -60.01
N GLN A 124 30.86 -4.63 -60.54
CA GLN A 124 30.91 -4.04 -61.90
C GLN A 124 31.28 -4.91 -63.11
N THR A 125 30.39 -4.92 -64.12
CA THR A 125 30.73 -4.68 -65.54
C THR A 125 29.52 -4.17 -66.35
N ASP A 126 29.78 -3.18 -67.21
CA ASP A 126 28.88 -2.60 -68.22
C ASP A 126 28.30 -3.65 -69.19
N VAL A 127 27.01 -3.55 -69.56
CA VAL A 127 26.51 -3.56 -70.97
C VAL A 127 25.10 -2.93 -71.05
N LYS A 128 24.99 -2.00 -71.99
CA LYS A 128 23.84 -1.27 -72.57
C LYS A 128 22.73 -2.19 -73.17
N SER A 129 21.44 -1.89 -72.98
CA SER A 129 20.42 -1.93 -74.07
C SER A 129 19.02 -1.46 -73.61
N GLU A 130 18.23 -1.06 -74.59
CA GLU A 130 17.08 -0.15 -74.57
C GLU A 130 15.69 -0.78 -74.32
N LEU A 131 14.71 0.12 -74.15
CA LEU A 131 13.24 -0.07 -74.20
C LEU A 131 12.76 -1.04 -75.31
N PRO A 132 11.59 -1.70 -75.16
CA PRO A 132 10.35 -1.10 -75.70
C PRO A 132 9.00 -1.53 -75.04
N THR A 133 7.96 -0.70 -75.20
CA THR A 133 6.50 -1.01 -75.16
C THR A 133 5.99 -1.40 -76.57
N PRO A 134 4.69 -1.75 -76.84
CA PRO A 134 3.67 -2.64 -76.23
C PRO A 134 3.16 -3.70 -77.29
N PRO A 135 2.00 -4.44 -77.17
CA PRO A 135 0.70 -3.91 -77.64
C PRO A 135 -0.61 -4.47 -76.96
N PRO A 136 -1.81 -3.93 -77.31
CA PRO A 136 -3.14 -4.37 -76.84
C PRO A 136 -3.93 -5.22 -77.88
N SER A 137 -5.03 -5.89 -77.48
CA SER A 137 -6.35 -6.05 -78.19
C SER A 137 -7.19 -7.26 -77.71
N ASP A 138 -8.50 -7.13 -77.97
CA ASP A 138 -9.72 -7.85 -77.54
C ASP A 138 -9.86 -9.38 -77.76
N VAL A 139 -10.87 -9.98 -77.08
CA VAL A 139 -12.10 -10.61 -77.65
C VAL A 139 -12.65 -11.70 -76.69
N GLY A 140 -13.95 -11.62 -76.36
CA GLY A 140 -14.79 -12.82 -76.13
C GLY A 140 -15.60 -12.90 -74.82
N SER A 141 -16.83 -12.38 -74.83
CA SER A 141 -17.94 -12.86 -73.96
C SER A 141 -18.53 -14.17 -74.53
N PRO A 142 -19.33 -14.96 -73.78
CA PRO A 142 -20.78 -14.68 -73.77
C PRO A 142 -21.53 -14.94 -72.44
N THR A 143 -22.42 -13.99 -72.15
CA THR A 143 -23.82 -14.09 -71.64
C THR A 143 -24.34 -15.37 -70.96
N SER A 144 -25.00 -15.19 -69.81
CA SER A 144 -26.41 -15.62 -69.66
C SER A 144 -27.19 -14.79 -68.63
N TYR A 145 -28.29 -14.20 -69.14
CA TYR A 145 -29.60 -13.84 -68.57
C TYR A 145 -29.97 -14.53 -67.22
N SER A 146 -30.87 -14.08 -66.35
CA SER A 146 -31.84 -12.98 -66.20
C SER A 146 -32.57 -13.33 -64.89
N HIS A 147 -32.87 -12.39 -63.99
CA HIS A 147 -34.26 -12.09 -63.59
C HIS A 147 -34.32 -10.97 -62.54
N CYS A 148 -35.11 -9.96 -62.90
CA CYS A 148 -35.50 -8.82 -62.09
C CYS A 148 -36.67 -9.17 -61.16
N GLY A 149 -36.80 -8.41 -60.08
CA GLY A 149 -37.97 -8.32 -59.21
C GLY A 149 -37.83 -7.13 -58.24
N SER A 150 -38.24 -5.96 -58.71
CA SER A 150 -38.31 -4.66 -58.02
C SER A 150 -39.45 -4.64 -56.98
N ASP A 151 -39.27 -3.92 -55.86
CA ASP A 151 -40.12 -2.75 -55.54
C ASP A 151 -39.73 -2.02 -54.22
N SER A 152 -39.61 -0.70 -54.38
CA SER A 152 -39.93 0.40 -53.43
C SER A 152 -38.92 0.84 -52.35
N GLU A 153 -38.26 1.95 -52.69
CA GLU A 153 -37.69 3.06 -51.87
C GLU A 153 -38.80 3.79 -51.03
N PRO A 154 -38.50 4.53 -49.92
CA PRO A 154 -37.81 5.84 -50.03
C PRO A 154 -36.83 6.27 -48.92
N ASP A 155 -35.86 7.09 -49.37
CA ASP A 155 -35.27 8.31 -48.77
C ASP A 155 -34.31 8.24 -47.55
N SER A 156 -33.01 8.30 -47.87
CA SER A 156 -31.94 9.27 -47.48
C SER A 156 -31.70 9.68 -45.99
N PRO A 157 -30.49 10.16 -45.57
CA PRO A 157 -29.29 10.49 -46.36
C PRO A 157 -27.93 9.99 -45.81
N MET A 158 -26.99 9.81 -46.75
CA MET A 158 -25.58 10.23 -46.72
C MET A 158 -24.69 9.90 -45.50
N GLY A 159 -23.78 8.94 -45.72
CA GLY A 159 -22.47 8.88 -45.08
C GLY A 159 -21.49 8.22 -46.04
N GLU A 160 -20.68 9.02 -46.73
CA GLU A 160 -19.63 8.54 -47.66
C GLU A 160 -18.67 7.56 -46.98
N ASP A 161 -18.65 6.34 -47.51
CA ASP A 161 -17.58 5.37 -47.29
C ASP A 161 -16.33 5.81 -48.07
N SER A 162 -15.36 6.39 -47.38
CA SER A 162 -13.98 6.44 -47.86
C SER A 162 -13.15 5.35 -47.19
N LYS A 163 -12.94 4.26 -47.93
CA LYS A 163 -11.85 3.29 -47.71
C LYS A 163 -10.52 4.03 -47.67
N VAL A 164 -9.90 4.16 -46.49
CA VAL A 164 -8.48 4.51 -46.39
C VAL A 164 -7.68 3.22 -46.27
N ALA A 165 -7.12 2.81 -47.41
CA ALA A 165 -6.00 1.89 -47.46
C ALA A 165 -4.83 2.54 -46.71
N VAL A 166 -4.38 1.89 -45.63
CA VAL A 166 -3.20 2.32 -44.87
C VAL A 166 -1.97 1.92 -45.68
N ASN A 167 -1.54 2.80 -46.58
CA ASN A 167 -0.21 2.76 -47.17
C ASN A 167 0.79 3.25 -46.13
N LEU A 168 1.64 2.33 -45.68
CA LEU A 168 2.77 2.56 -44.79
C LEU A 168 3.96 3.07 -45.62
N MET A 169 3.88 4.25 -46.22
CA MET A 169 5.03 4.96 -46.78
C MET A 169 4.61 6.40 -47.12
N ASP A 170 4.68 7.29 -46.13
CA ASP A 170 4.73 8.74 -46.35
C ASP A 170 5.38 9.40 -45.13
N THR A 171 6.72 9.40 -45.14
CA THR A 171 7.52 10.24 -44.25
C THR A 171 8.06 11.42 -45.05
N SER A 172 7.20 12.32 -45.54
CA SER A 172 7.62 13.67 -46.02
C SER A 172 6.45 14.49 -46.56
N SER A 173 5.49 14.87 -45.71
CA SER A 173 4.71 16.12 -45.89
C SER A 173 3.73 16.28 -44.72
N SER A 174 4.23 16.76 -43.59
CA SER A 174 3.35 17.31 -42.55
C SER A 174 3.52 18.82 -42.52
N THR A 175 2.40 19.52 -42.67
CA THR A 175 2.24 20.93 -42.31
C THR A 175 2.95 21.25 -40.98
N PRO A 176 3.79 22.30 -40.90
CA PRO A 176 4.69 22.55 -39.77
C PRO A 176 3.95 23.22 -38.59
N GLY A 177 3.02 22.51 -37.94
CA GLY A 177 2.11 23.12 -36.96
C GLY A 177 1.92 22.43 -35.61
N SER A 178 2.47 21.24 -35.35
CA SER A 178 2.08 20.48 -34.13
C SER A 178 3.17 19.65 -33.44
N ALA A 179 4.43 19.68 -33.87
CA ALA A 179 5.50 18.96 -33.19
C ALA A 179 6.17 19.86 -32.15
N GLY A 180 6.00 19.55 -30.86
CA GLY A 180 6.72 20.23 -29.78
C GLY A 180 8.23 20.01 -29.85
N MET A 181 9.00 20.87 -29.18
CA MET A 181 10.46 20.81 -29.19
C MET A 181 10.96 19.61 -28.37
N LEU A 182 11.88 18.82 -28.92
CA LEU A 182 12.48 17.66 -28.23
C LEU A 182 13.42 18.10 -27.10
N ASP A 183 13.57 17.28 -26.06
CA ASP A 183 14.38 17.65 -24.88
C ASP A 183 15.86 17.91 -25.21
N ARG A 184 16.42 17.21 -26.20
CA ARG A 184 17.79 17.45 -26.68
C ARG A 184 17.95 18.87 -27.24
N SER A 185 17.00 19.36 -28.03
CA SER A 185 17.08 20.72 -28.58
C SER A 185 16.78 21.79 -27.52
N ARG A 186 15.90 21.49 -26.56
CA ARG A 186 15.70 22.36 -25.37
C ARG A 186 17.00 22.54 -24.58
N MET A 187 17.69 21.44 -24.29
CA MET A 187 18.96 21.48 -23.57
C MET A 187 20.06 22.14 -24.39
N ALA A 188 20.14 21.87 -25.70
CA ALA A 188 21.10 22.53 -26.59
C ALA A 188 20.91 24.06 -26.56
N LEU A 189 19.68 24.55 -26.66
CA LEU A 189 19.38 25.99 -26.55
C LEU A 189 19.83 26.54 -25.20
N CYS A 190 19.52 25.86 -24.09
CA CYS A 190 19.97 26.28 -22.76
C CYS A 190 21.51 26.33 -22.67
N THR A 191 22.21 25.32 -23.16
CA THR A 191 23.68 25.28 -23.14
C THR A 191 24.30 26.36 -24.03
N PHE A 192 23.75 26.60 -25.22
CA PHE A 192 24.24 27.68 -26.10
C PHE A 192 24.03 29.05 -25.45
N THR A 193 22.89 29.25 -24.79
CA THR A 193 22.62 30.52 -24.09
C THR A 193 23.53 30.70 -22.88
N PHE A 194 23.79 29.65 -22.11
CA PHE A 194 24.74 29.73 -21.00
C PHE A 194 26.17 29.98 -21.50
N LEU A 195 26.58 29.31 -22.58
CA LEU A 195 27.89 29.54 -23.20
C LEU A 195 28.01 30.99 -23.70
N PHE A 196 26.98 31.49 -24.39
CA PHE A 196 26.93 32.89 -24.84
C PHE A 196 27.05 33.87 -23.67
N LEU A 197 26.34 33.64 -22.56
CA LEU A 197 26.44 34.47 -21.36
C LEU A 197 27.82 34.38 -20.68
N SER A 198 28.42 33.18 -20.64
CA SER A 198 29.74 32.96 -20.03
C SER A 198 30.87 33.65 -20.80
N LEU A 199 30.76 33.70 -22.13
CA LEU A 199 31.68 34.44 -23.00
C LEU A 199 31.44 35.96 -22.96
N ASN A 200 30.28 36.38 -22.44
CA ASN A 200 29.83 37.75 -22.26
C ASN A 200 30.18 38.70 -23.42
N PRO A 201 29.83 38.36 -24.69
CA PRO A 201 30.18 39.17 -25.85
C PRO A 201 29.49 40.54 -25.83
N LEU A 202 28.35 40.66 -25.16
CA LEU A 202 27.63 41.93 -24.99
C LEU A 202 28.38 42.90 -24.08
N ALA A 203 29.05 42.44 -23.02
CA ALA A 203 29.95 43.30 -22.25
C ALA A 203 31.17 43.72 -23.08
N ALA A 204 31.74 42.82 -23.88
CA ALA A 204 32.87 43.17 -24.75
C ALA A 204 32.48 44.23 -25.81
N MET A 205 31.26 44.18 -26.35
CA MET A 205 30.76 45.18 -27.31
C MET A 205 30.36 46.50 -26.66
N LEU A 206 29.69 46.48 -25.50
CA LEU A 206 29.16 47.69 -24.84
C LEU A 206 30.19 48.40 -23.95
N CYS A 207 31.11 47.66 -23.32
CA CYS A 207 32.18 48.22 -22.50
C CYS A 207 33.52 48.34 -23.25
N GLY A 208 33.70 47.65 -24.39
CA GLY A 208 34.90 47.75 -25.22
C GLY A 208 35.06 49.06 -25.98
N GLY A 209 34.04 49.93 -25.97
CA GLY A 209 34.09 51.26 -26.59
C GLY A 209 34.81 52.34 -25.78
N MET A 210 35.13 52.11 -24.50
CA MET A 210 35.75 53.13 -23.63
C MET A 210 37.29 52.98 -23.48
N GLY A 211 37.93 52.20 -24.36
CA GLY A 211 39.35 51.87 -24.25
C GLY A 211 40.09 51.90 -25.58
N SER A 212 39.89 52.93 -26.41
CA SER A 212 40.75 53.18 -27.57
C SER A 212 40.86 54.67 -27.86
N SER A 213 41.58 55.40 -27.02
CA SER A 213 42.20 56.67 -27.40
C SER A 213 43.28 57.08 -26.39
N THR A 214 44.48 56.51 -26.51
CA THR A 214 45.70 57.24 -26.13
C THR A 214 46.93 56.62 -26.81
N THR A 215 47.29 57.17 -27.96
CA THR A 215 48.69 57.37 -28.35
C THR A 215 48.85 58.81 -28.84
N ALA A 216 49.75 59.55 -28.14
CA ALA A 216 50.20 60.93 -28.36
C ALA A 216 49.14 62.03 -28.09
N ASN A 217 49.38 63.14 -27.36
CA ASN A 217 50.61 63.88 -27.09
C ASN A 217 50.41 64.82 -25.85
N ASN A 218 51.50 65.35 -25.28
CA ASN A 218 51.51 66.34 -24.19
C ASN A 218 50.72 67.64 -24.48
N GLN A 219 49.87 68.12 -23.55
CA GLN A 219 49.90 69.47 -22.95
C GLN A 219 48.68 69.80 -22.05
N ARG A 220 49.02 70.20 -20.80
CA ARG A 220 48.46 71.22 -19.88
C ARG A 220 46.95 71.55 -19.80
N GLU A 221 46.50 71.50 -18.53
CA GLU A 221 45.67 72.46 -17.77
C GLU A 221 44.26 72.79 -18.23
N GLY A 222 43.30 72.64 -17.31
CA GLY A 222 41.99 73.26 -17.38
C GLY A 222 40.96 72.50 -16.56
N GLY A 223 40.57 73.06 -15.41
CA GLY A 223 39.62 72.46 -14.48
C GLY A 223 38.21 72.27 -15.06
N GLY A 224 37.52 71.28 -14.51
CA GLY A 224 36.12 71.00 -14.76
C GLY A 224 35.68 69.91 -13.79
N ALA A 225 35.18 70.34 -12.63
CA ALA A 225 34.47 69.45 -11.73
C ALA A 225 33.16 69.03 -12.43
N ASP A 226 33.16 67.85 -13.05
CA ASP A 226 31.92 67.20 -13.47
C ASP A 226 31.81 65.84 -12.81
N SER A 227 30.62 65.65 -12.23
CA SER A 227 30.17 64.48 -11.51
C SER A 227 29.99 63.30 -12.49
N TRP A 228 31.10 62.73 -12.97
CA TRP A 228 31.17 61.47 -13.71
C TRP A 228 31.62 60.38 -12.72
N GLY A 229 30.85 60.04 -11.70
CA GLY A 229 29.44 59.69 -11.79
C GLY A 229 29.40 58.19 -12.00
N TRP A 230 29.49 57.42 -10.91
CA TRP A 230 29.18 55.98 -10.80
C TRP A 230 28.25 55.40 -11.91
N MET A 231 27.28 56.16 -12.39
CA MET A 231 26.46 55.87 -13.58
C MET A 231 27.25 55.49 -14.85
N ASP A 232 28.44 56.03 -15.16
CA ASP A 232 29.18 55.67 -16.39
C ASP A 232 29.74 54.25 -16.38
N TRP A 233 29.98 53.68 -15.20
CA TRP A 233 30.39 52.28 -15.06
C TRP A 233 29.19 51.37 -14.73
N VAL A 234 28.24 51.87 -13.94
CA VAL A 234 27.07 51.11 -13.48
C VAL A 234 26.02 50.98 -14.59
N LEU A 235 25.83 51.98 -15.45
CA LEU A 235 24.78 51.94 -16.49
C LEU A 235 25.09 50.94 -17.62
N PRO A 236 26.31 50.86 -18.18
CA PRO A 236 26.63 49.85 -19.19
C PRO A 236 26.59 48.44 -18.62
N THR A 237 27.06 48.25 -17.39
CA THR A 237 26.98 46.95 -16.72
C THR A 237 25.52 46.55 -16.44
N LEU A 238 24.69 47.45 -15.92
CA LEU A 238 23.25 47.22 -15.74
C LEU A 238 22.53 46.94 -17.07
N LEU A 239 22.87 47.64 -18.15
CA LEU A 239 22.33 47.39 -19.49
C LEU A 239 22.72 46.01 -20.02
N VAL A 240 23.97 45.58 -19.85
CA VAL A 240 24.42 44.23 -20.21
C VAL A 240 23.66 43.18 -19.39
N TRP A 241 23.52 43.37 -18.08
CA TRP A 241 22.74 42.46 -17.22
C TRP A 241 21.26 42.41 -17.65
N LEU A 242 20.68 43.55 -18.05
CA LEU A 242 19.31 43.63 -18.55
C LEU A 242 19.15 42.91 -19.89
N LEU A 243 20.05 43.12 -20.85
CA LEU A 243 20.04 42.45 -22.15
C LEU A 243 20.22 40.93 -22.00
N ASN A 244 21.16 40.51 -21.15
CA ASN A 244 21.35 39.11 -20.79
C ASN A 244 20.09 38.52 -20.15
N GLY A 245 19.44 39.27 -19.25
CA GLY A 245 18.17 38.89 -18.63
C GLY A 245 17.04 38.73 -19.65
N VAL A 246 16.91 39.65 -20.61
CA VAL A 246 15.91 39.58 -21.70
C VAL A 246 16.18 38.38 -22.61
N LEU A 247 17.43 38.10 -22.96
CA LEU A 247 17.81 36.94 -23.75
C LEU A 247 17.40 35.64 -23.05
N VAL A 248 17.76 35.48 -21.76
CA VAL A 248 17.38 34.32 -20.94
C VAL A 248 15.87 34.19 -20.85
N ALA A 249 15.15 35.30 -20.59
CA ALA A 249 13.69 35.29 -20.53
C ALA A 249 13.06 34.88 -21.87
N GLY A 250 13.57 35.39 -23.00
CA GLY A 250 13.12 35.03 -24.34
C GLY A 250 13.30 33.54 -24.64
N VAL A 251 14.46 32.98 -24.27
CA VAL A 251 14.75 31.54 -24.42
C VAL A 251 13.82 30.71 -23.52
N LEU A 252 13.65 31.10 -22.25
CA LEU A 252 12.74 30.40 -21.33
C LEU A 252 11.29 30.42 -21.84
N VAL A 253 10.83 31.54 -22.40
CA VAL A 253 9.50 31.63 -23.04
C VAL A 253 9.44 30.72 -24.27
N ARG A 254 10.45 30.74 -25.14
CA ARG A 254 10.51 29.85 -26.31
C ARG A 254 10.41 28.38 -25.91
N VAL A 255 11.15 27.98 -24.88
CA VAL A 255 11.26 26.58 -24.45
C VAL A 255 10.02 26.13 -23.65
N LEU A 256 9.56 26.91 -22.67
CA LEU A 256 8.47 26.51 -21.74
C LEU A 256 7.07 26.84 -22.26
N VAL A 257 6.89 27.90 -23.07
CA VAL A 257 5.57 28.35 -23.54
C VAL A 257 5.25 27.78 -24.92
N TYR A 258 6.20 27.89 -25.85
CA TYR A 258 6.01 27.47 -27.26
C TYR A 258 6.64 26.11 -27.57
N GLY A 259 7.60 25.65 -26.77
CA GLY A 259 8.28 24.39 -26.97
C GLY A 259 7.53 23.17 -26.43
N GLU A 260 6.45 23.35 -25.65
CA GLU A 260 5.66 22.24 -25.10
C GLU A 260 4.70 21.64 -26.15
N PRO A 261 4.71 20.32 -26.36
CA PRO A 261 3.73 19.68 -27.23
C PRO A 261 2.34 19.77 -26.59
N VAL A 262 1.37 20.23 -27.37
CA VAL A 262 -0.04 20.35 -26.98
C VAL A 262 -0.89 19.53 -27.93
N THR A 263 -1.58 18.52 -27.40
CA THR A 263 -2.56 17.73 -28.16
C THR A 263 -3.95 18.32 -28.01
N ARG A 264 -4.55 18.75 -29.13
CA ARG A 264 -5.92 19.25 -29.13
C ARG A 264 -6.94 18.13 -28.90
N PRO A 265 -8.05 18.38 -28.18
CA PRO A 265 -9.14 17.43 -28.07
C PRO A 265 -9.66 17.04 -29.46
N HIS A 266 -10.01 15.76 -29.67
CA HIS A 266 -10.56 15.22 -30.92
C HIS A 266 -9.61 15.23 -32.15
N SER A 267 -8.33 15.55 -31.98
CA SER A 267 -7.35 15.35 -33.05
C SER A 267 -7.09 13.86 -33.32
N GLY A 268 -6.55 13.52 -34.51
CA GLY A 268 -6.12 12.15 -34.79
C GLY A 268 -5.11 11.60 -33.77
N SER A 269 -4.22 12.46 -33.23
CA SER A 269 -3.31 12.12 -32.13
C SER A 269 -4.03 11.85 -30.80
N SER A 270 -5.10 12.59 -30.49
CA SER A 270 -5.95 12.35 -29.31
C SER A 270 -6.69 11.01 -29.41
N VAL A 271 -7.22 10.66 -30.59
CA VAL A 271 -7.88 9.37 -30.83
C VAL A 271 -6.90 8.21 -30.65
N LEU A 272 -5.69 8.32 -31.22
CA LEU A 272 -4.63 7.32 -31.05
C LEU A 272 -4.22 7.16 -29.58
N PHE A 273 -4.07 8.27 -28.86
CA PHE A 273 -3.79 8.25 -27.42
C PHE A 273 -4.86 7.46 -26.66
N TRP A 274 -6.14 7.80 -26.81
CA TRP A 274 -7.21 7.13 -26.07
C TRP A 274 -7.39 5.65 -26.43
N ARG A 275 -7.13 5.27 -27.68
CA ARG A 275 -7.14 3.86 -28.11
C ARG A 275 -6.09 3.04 -27.37
N HIS A 276 -4.83 3.49 -27.39
CA HIS A 276 -3.75 2.78 -26.72
C HIS A 276 -3.85 2.88 -25.20
N ARG A 277 -4.37 3.98 -24.67
CA ARG A 277 -4.62 4.18 -23.25
C ARG A 277 -5.60 3.13 -22.70
N LYS A 278 -6.74 2.95 -23.38
CA LYS A 278 -7.73 1.92 -23.03
C LYS A 278 -7.14 0.50 -23.15
N GLN A 279 -6.35 0.25 -24.19
CA GLN A 279 -5.69 -1.05 -24.36
C GLN A 279 -4.69 -1.33 -23.21
N ALA A 280 -3.90 -0.32 -22.80
CA ALA A 280 -2.98 -0.45 -21.68
C ALA A 280 -3.70 -0.78 -20.37
N ASP A 281 -4.88 -0.20 -20.11
CA ASP A 281 -5.67 -0.53 -18.91
C ASP A 281 -6.15 -1.98 -18.91
N LEU A 282 -6.57 -2.49 -20.07
CA LEU A 282 -6.96 -3.90 -20.23
C LEU A 282 -5.76 -4.84 -20.01
N ASP A 283 -4.60 -4.50 -20.55
CA ASP A 283 -3.39 -5.30 -20.40
C ASP A 283 -2.89 -5.28 -18.94
N LEU A 284 -2.98 -4.14 -18.25
CA LEU A 284 -2.70 -4.02 -16.82
C LEU A 284 -3.65 -4.87 -15.97
N ALA A 285 -4.95 -4.87 -16.27
CA ALA A 285 -5.93 -5.70 -15.58
C ALA A 285 -5.70 -7.21 -15.81
N ARG A 286 -5.13 -7.58 -16.96
CA ARG A 286 -4.72 -8.96 -17.28
C ARG A 286 -3.38 -9.36 -16.67
N GLY A 287 -2.61 -8.40 -16.13
CA GLY A 287 -1.26 -8.64 -15.63
C GLY A 287 -0.20 -8.75 -16.73
N ASP A 288 -0.51 -8.42 -17.98
CA ASP A 288 0.46 -8.37 -19.08
C ASP A 288 1.18 -7.01 -19.09
N PHE A 289 2.18 -6.89 -18.21
CA PHE A 289 2.91 -5.64 -18.01
C PHE A 289 3.77 -5.25 -19.22
N ALA A 290 4.21 -6.22 -20.03
CA ALA A 290 5.01 -5.96 -21.22
C ALA A 290 4.17 -5.23 -22.28
N GLN A 291 3.01 -5.79 -22.64
CA GLN A 291 2.09 -5.16 -23.59
C GLN A 291 1.53 -3.84 -23.06
N ALA A 292 1.19 -3.79 -21.76
CA ALA A 292 0.77 -2.55 -21.12
C ALA A 292 1.82 -1.43 -21.25
N SER A 293 3.10 -1.75 -20.99
CA SER A 293 4.18 -0.76 -21.10
C SER A 293 4.38 -0.27 -22.54
N GLN A 294 4.28 -1.17 -23.52
CA GLN A 294 4.37 -0.82 -24.93
C GLN A 294 3.22 0.11 -25.36
N ASN A 295 1.99 -0.18 -24.92
CA ASN A 295 0.83 0.69 -25.17
C ASN A 295 0.93 2.05 -24.44
N LEU A 296 1.55 2.10 -23.26
CA LEU A 296 1.85 3.38 -22.60
C LEU A 296 2.93 4.18 -23.34
N TRP A 297 3.90 3.53 -23.97
CA TRP A 297 4.91 4.20 -24.79
C TRP A 297 4.31 4.79 -26.07
N THR A 298 3.39 4.06 -26.71
CA THR A 298 2.67 4.61 -27.88
C THR A 298 1.77 5.78 -27.49
N CYS A 299 1.20 5.78 -26.27
CA CYS A 299 0.48 6.95 -25.73
C CYS A 299 1.39 8.18 -25.65
N LEU A 300 2.61 8.05 -25.10
CA LEU A 300 3.55 9.18 -25.03
C LEU A 300 3.97 9.69 -26.42
N LYS A 301 4.17 8.78 -27.38
CA LYS A 301 4.43 9.15 -28.78
C LYS A 301 3.26 9.93 -29.39
N ALA A 302 2.02 9.50 -29.14
CA ALA A 302 0.82 10.20 -29.59
C ALA A 302 0.69 11.61 -28.97
N LEU A 303 1.19 11.81 -27.75
CA LEU A 303 1.27 13.11 -27.08
C LEU A 303 2.46 13.98 -27.54
N GLY A 304 3.24 13.55 -28.54
CA GLY A 304 4.40 14.28 -29.04
C GLY A 304 5.61 14.25 -28.09
N ARG A 305 5.67 13.26 -27.19
CA ARG A 305 6.73 13.09 -26.18
C ARG A 305 7.40 11.73 -26.33
N PRO A 306 8.20 11.48 -27.39
CA PRO A 306 8.89 10.21 -27.52
C PRO A 306 9.88 10.02 -26.36
N LEU A 307 9.92 8.80 -25.79
CA LEU A 307 10.92 8.43 -24.79
C LEU A 307 12.33 8.42 -25.42
N PRO A 308 13.38 8.76 -24.63
CA PRO A 308 14.74 8.82 -25.14
C PRO A 308 15.21 7.44 -25.61
N THR A 309 15.77 7.37 -26.82
CA THR A 309 16.31 6.14 -27.42
C THR A 309 17.80 5.96 -27.17
N SER A 310 18.55 7.05 -27.02
CA SER A 310 19.98 7.05 -26.69
C SER A 310 20.26 7.49 -25.25
N GLN A 311 21.42 7.12 -24.71
CA GLN A 311 21.84 7.55 -23.36
C GLN A 311 22.05 9.07 -23.26
N LEU A 312 22.51 9.71 -24.33
CA LEU A 312 22.65 11.16 -24.40
C LEU A 312 21.28 11.86 -24.38
N ASP A 313 20.30 11.33 -25.11
CA ASP A 313 18.95 11.87 -25.10
C ASP A 313 18.30 11.66 -23.73
N LEU A 314 18.58 10.54 -23.07
CA LEU A 314 18.12 10.28 -21.71
C LEU A 314 18.74 11.25 -20.70
N ALA A 315 20.05 11.52 -20.80
CA ALA A 315 20.72 12.52 -19.98
C ALA A 315 20.14 13.92 -20.21
N CYS A 316 19.92 14.32 -21.46
CA CYS A 316 19.28 15.59 -21.80
C CYS A 316 17.86 15.69 -21.25
N ALA A 317 17.06 14.63 -21.36
CA ALA A 317 15.69 14.58 -20.85
C ALA A 317 15.64 14.61 -19.32
N ALA A 318 16.59 13.96 -18.63
CA ALA A 318 16.71 14.02 -17.19
C ALA A 318 17.15 15.42 -16.71
N LEU A 319 18.15 16.02 -17.36
CA LEU A 319 18.61 17.39 -17.08
C LEU A 319 17.51 18.42 -17.32
N TRP A 320 16.76 18.27 -18.41
CA TRP A 320 15.62 19.13 -18.70
C TRP A 320 14.54 19.02 -17.62
N ALA A 321 14.19 17.80 -17.21
CA ALA A 321 13.21 17.59 -16.15
C ALA A 321 13.69 18.16 -14.81
N LEU A 322 14.99 18.05 -14.50
CA LEU A 322 15.58 18.66 -13.30
C LEU A 322 15.56 20.19 -13.36
N LEU A 323 16.01 20.78 -14.48
CA LEU A 323 16.01 22.22 -14.70
C LEU A 323 14.59 22.80 -14.56
N ARG A 324 13.62 22.13 -15.18
CA ARG A 324 12.21 22.52 -15.09
C ARG A 324 11.68 22.44 -13.65
N LEU A 325 12.03 21.39 -12.90
CA LEU A 325 11.67 21.28 -11.49
C LEU A 325 12.25 22.44 -10.67
N CYS A 326 13.54 22.77 -10.87
CA CYS A 326 14.17 23.92 -10.21
C CYS A 326 13.45 25.22 -10.53
N LEU A 327 13.12 25.47 -11.80
CA LEU A 327 12.36 26.66 -12.23
C LEU A 327 10.96 26.70 -11.62
N GLN A 328 10.27 25.55 -11.48
CA GLN A 328 8.97 25.45 -10.82
C GLN A 328 9.04 25.74 -9.32
N ARG A 329 10.15 25.36 -8.66
CA ARG A 329 10.39 25.69 -7.24
C ARG A 329 10.68 27.18 -7.04
N LEU A 330 11.36 27.82 -7.99
CA LEU A 330 11.58 29.29 -8.01
C LEU A 330 10.34 30.12 -8.39
N GLY A 331 9.19 29.49 -8.66
CA GLY A 331 7.94 30.17 -9.02
C GLY A 331 7.85 30.64 -10.49
N VAL A 332 8.97 31.01 -11.10
CA VAL A 332 9.06 31.44 -12.51
C VAL A 332 8.53 30.37 -13.46
N GLY A 333 8.87 29.10 -13.21
CA GLY A 333 8.41 27.96 -14.02
C GLY A 333 6.90 27.78 -13.98
N ARG A 334 6.26 27.93 -12.81
CA ARG A 334 4.79 27.85 -12.69
C ARG A 334 4.10 29.01 -13.41
N TRP A 335 4.64 30.21 -13.27
CA TRP A 335 4.11 31.41 -13.91
C TRP A 335 4.17 31.34 -15.45
N LEU A 336 5.26 30.80 -16.00
CA LEU A 336 5.42 30.56 -17.44
C LEU A 336 4.58 29.38 -17.93
N ALA A 337 4.56 28.26 -17.20
CA ALA A 337 3.79 27.07 -17.58
C ALA A 337 2.27 27.34 -17.58
N ALA A 338 1.78 28.23 -16.69
CA ALA A 338 0.39 28.67 -16.70
C ALA A 338 -0.02 29.41 -18.00
N ARG A 339 0.97 29.83 -18.81
CA ARG A 339 0.80 30.50 -20.11
C ARG A 339 1.12 29.58 -21.31
N ALA A 340 1.41 28.30 -21.09
CA ALA A 340 1.68 27.32 -22.15
C ALA A 340 0.54 27.26 -23.18
N GLY A 341 0.88 27.10 -24.46
CA GLY A 341 -0.09 27.15 -25.57
C GLY A 341 -0.38 28.55 -26.10
N GLY A 342 0.15 29.61 -25.48
CA GLY A 342 0.17 30.96 -26.03
C GLY A 342 -0.16 32.08 -25.03
N LEU A 343 0.47 33.24 -25.21
CA LEU A 343 0.31 34.40 -24.34
C LEU A 343 -1.07 35.08 -24.44
N ARG A 344 -1.85 34.83 -25.50
CA ARG A 344 -3.13 35.52 -25.75
C ARG A 344 -4.37 34.62 -25.94
N ALA A 345 -4.22 33.31 -26.15
CA ALA A 345 -5.35 32.42 -26.45
C ALA A 345 -5.75 31.57 -25.24
N ARG A 346 -6.95 31.79 -24.68
CA ARG A 346 -7.45 31.08 -23.49
C ARG A 346 -7.74 29.60 -23.76
N GLY A 347 -8.35 29.25 -24.89
CA GLY A 347 -8.69 27.87 -25.24
C GLY A 347 -7.48 26.94 -25.39
N LEU A 348 -6.39 27.44 -26.00
CA LEU A 348 -5.14 26.67 -26.15
C LEU A 348 -4.46 26.35 -24.79
N ARG A 349 -4.74 27.13 -23.74
CA ARG A 349 -4.21 26.86 -22.39
C ARG A 349 -4.94 25.73 -21.70
N GLU A 350 -6.26 25.62 -21.90
CA GLU A 350 -7.06 24.53 -21.36
C GLU A 350 -6.66 23.21 -22.04
N ASP A 351 -6.48 23.22 -23.35
CA ASP A 351 -5.95 22.08 -24.11
C ASP A 351 -4.55 21.67 -23.63
N ALA A 352 -3.66 22.64 -23.38
CA ALA A 352 -2.32 22.38 -22.85
C ALA A 352 -2.36 21.76 -21.45
N ARG A 353 -3.26 22.22 -20.57
CA ARG A 353 -3.45 21.62 -19.23
C ARG A 353 -3.97 20.20 -19.32
N MET A 354 -4.95 19.93 -20.18
CA MET A 354 -5.48 18.58 -20.40
C MET A 354 -4.42 17.63 -20.98
N SER A 355 -3.65 18.09 -21.98
CA SER A 355 -2.53 17.33 -22.54
C SER A 355 -1.44 17.04 -21.48
N SER A 356 -1.12 18.02 -20.63
CA SER A 356 -0.15 17.84 -19.55
C SER A 356 -0.62 16.86 -18.47
N ARG A 357 -1.92 16.87 -18.13
CA ARG A 357 -2.55 15.90 -17.23
C ARG A 357 -2.39 14.49 -17.79
N ASP A 358 -2.77 14.28 -19.04
CA ASP A 358 -2.76 12.97 -19.68
C ASP A 358 -1.34 12.42 -19.79
N ALA A 359 -0.36 13.27 -20.12
CA ALA A 359 1.06 12.92 -20.11
C ALA A 359 1.57 12.58 -18.69
N ALA A 360 1.21 13.38 -17.68
CA ALA A 360 1.62 13.15 -16.30
C ALA A 360 1.15 11.79 -15.78
N LEU A 361 -0.09 11.42 -16.09
CA LEU A 361 -0.69 10.13 -15.73
C LEU A 361 0.03 8.94 -16.37
N VAL A 362 0.41 9.05 -17.65
CA VAL A 362 1.17 8.00 -18.36
C VAL A 362 2.60 7.87 -17.80
N TYR A 363 3.30 8.99 -17.58
CA TYR A 363 4.63 8.96 -16.96
C TYR A 363 4.58 8.39 -15.54
N HIS A 364 3.56 8.75 -14.76
CA HIS A 364 3.35 8.22 -13.41
C HIS A 364 3.17 6.71 -13.44
N ARG A 365 2.36 6.17 -14.36
CA ARG A 365 2.13 4.73 -14.47
C ARG A 365 3.36 3.96 -14.94
N LEU A 366 4.10 4.50 -15.92
CA LEU A 366 5.38 3.92 -16.34
C LEU A 366 6.40 3.92 -15.19
N HIS A 367 6.44 5.00 -14.42
CA HIS A 367 7.28 5.10 -13.24
C HIS A 367 6.89 4.07 -12.16
N GLN A 368 5.59 3.88 -11.89
CA GLN A 368 5.09 2.85 -10.98
C GLN A 368 5.55 1.44 -11.42
N LEU A 369 5.36 1.10 -12.70
CA LEU A 369 5.79 -0.18 -13.27
C LEU A 369 7.31 -0.40 -13.15
N HIS A 370 8.12 0.65 -13.32
CA HIS A 370 9.57 0.57 -13.13
C HIS A 370 9.94 0.35 -11.66
N MET A 371 9.30 1.09 -10.74
CA MET A 371 9.53 0.96 -9.29
C MET A 371 9.17 -0.43 -8.78
N THR A 372 8.10 -1.04 -9.28
CA THR A 372 7.70 -2.42 -8.95
C THR A 372 8.38 -3.47 -9.82
N GLY A 373 9.47 -3.13 -10.52
CA GLY A 373 10.27 -4.06 -11.32
C GLY A 373 9.53 -4.77 -12.45
N LYS A 374 8.35 -4.29 -12.87
CA LYS A 374 7.57 -4.83 -14.00
C LYS A 374 8.06 -4.27 -15.34
N LEU A 375 8.72 -3.11 -15.30
CA LEU A 375 9.38 -2.48 -16.43
C LEU A 375 10.89 -2.39 -16.18
N GLY A 376 11.69 -2.94 -17.09
CA GLY A 376 13.15 -2.83 -17.05
C GLY A 376 13.64 -1.43 -17.44
N GLY A 377 14.82 -1.03 -16.97
CA GLY A 377 15.47 0.23 -17.38
C GLY A 377 16.48 0.73 -16.35
N SER A 378 17.26 1.76 -16.73
CA SER A 378 18.28 2.36 -15.86
C SER A 378 17.68 3.18 -14.70
N HIS A 379 18.48 3.46 -13.67
CA HIS A 379 18.02 4.34 -12.59
C HIS A 379 17.70 5.76 -13.10
N LEU A 380 18.47 6.24 -14.07
CA LEU A 380 18.28 7.56 -14.68
C LEU A 380 16.95 7.65 -15.44
N SER A 381 16.54 6.59 -16.15
CA SER A 381 15.27 6.59 -16.90
C SER A 381 14.07 6.75 -15.99
N ALA A 382 14.04 6.08 -14.83
CA ALA A 382 12.92 6.23 -13.92
C ALA A 382 13.00 7.47 -13.01
N VAL A 383 14.19 8.05 -12.77
CA VAL A 383 14.26 9.41 -12.23
C VAL A 383 13.65 10.40 -13.23
N HIS A 384 13.98 10.28 -14.52
CA HIS A 384 13.37 11.11 -15.56
C HIS A 384 11.84 10.94 -15.63
N MET A 385 11.32 9.71 -15.60
CA MET A 385 9.86 9.47 -15.58
C MET A 385 9.19 10.09 -14.35
N ALA A 386 9.80 9.96 -13.15
CA ALA A 386 9.27 10.54 -11.92
C ALA A 386 9.24 12.07 -11.97
N LEU A 387 10.34 12.70 -12.40
CA LEU A 387 10.44 14.16 -12.50
C LEU A 387 9.50 14.71 -13.59
N SER A 388 9.38 14.01 -14.72
CA SER A 388 8.45 14.39 -15.79
C SER A 388 6.99 14.30 -15.35
N ALA A 389 6.63 13.27 -14.58
CA ALA A 389 5.31 13.15 -13.99
C ALA A 389 5.01 14.33 -13.04
N VAL A 390 5.93 14.67 -12.13
CA VAL A 390 5.76 15.82 -11.21
C VAL A 390 5.62 17.14 -11.96
N ASN A 391 6.53 17.42 -12.89
CA ASN A 391 6.54 18.70 -13.61
C ASN A 391 5.26 18.92 -14.41
N LEU A 392 4.76 17.87 -15.09
CA LEU A 392 3.54 17.93 -15.90
C LEU A 392 2.27 17.94 -15.03
N ALA A 393 2.28 17.23 -13.90
CA ALA A 393 1.18 17.27 -12.94
C ALA A 393 0.97 18.68 -12.38
N GLU A 394 2.06 19.39 -12.03
CA GLU A 394 1.98 20.79 -11.60
C GLU A 394 1.46 21.73 -12.70
N CYS A 395 1.74 21.42 -13.98
CA CYS A 395 1.25 22.23 -15.11
C CYS A 395 -0.24 22.02 -15.39
N SER A 396 -0.78 20.85 -15.06
CA SER A 396 -2.19 20.52 -15.29
C SER A 396 -3.15 21.33 -14.42
N GLY A 397 -2.67 21.88 -13.29
CA GLY A 397 -3.47 22.71 -12.39
C GLY A 397 -4.74 21.99 -11.92
N SER A 398 -5.90 22.62 -12.10
CA SER A 398 -7.21 22.10 -11.69
C SER A 398 -7.70 20.91 -12.51
N CYS A 399 -7.05 20.53 -13.62
CA CYS A 399 -7.47 19.41 -14.46
C CYS A 399 -7.13 18.04 -13.83
N LEU A 400 -6.21 17.99 -12.87
CA LEU A 400 -5.79 16.77 -12.18
C LEU A 400 -6.38 16.75 -10.75
N PRO A 401 -6.95 15.62 -10.30
CA PRO A 401 -7.37 15.47 -8.92
C PRO A 401 -6.21 15.65 -7.95
N VAL A 402 -6.47 16.34 -6.84
CA VAL A 402 -5.47 16.65 -5.81
C VAL A 402 -4.91 15.36 -5.18
N ALA A 403 -5.74 14.33 -5.02
CA ALA A 403 -5.32 13.02 -4.53
C ALA A 403 -4.23 12.41 -5.43
N THR A 404 -4.44 12.43 -6.75
CA THR A 404 -3.47 11.93 -7.74
C THR A 404 -2.20 12.79 -7.79
N LEU A 405 -2.32 14.11 -7.62
CA LEU A 405 -1.14 14.98 -7.48
C LEU A 405 -0.31 14.59 -6.23
N GLY A 406 -0.97 14.32 -5.10
CA GLY A 406 -0.35 13.78 -3.89
C GLY A 406 0.36 12.44 -4.16
N GLU A 407 -0.26 11.53 -4.90
CA GLU A 407 0.32 10.23 -5.27
C GLU A 407 1.59 10.37 -6.11
N ILE A 408 1.59 11.33 -7.04
CA ILE A 408 2.75 11.63 -7.89
C ILE A 408 3.90 12.17 -7.04
N TYR A 409 3.65 13.08 -6.10
CA TYR A 409 4.67 13.57 -5.18
C TYR A 409 5.22 12.47 -4.25
N VAL A 410 4.35 11.65 -3.66
CA VAL A 410 4.78 10.53 -2.81
C VAL A 410 5.60 9.52 -3.62
N SER A 411 5.19 9.24 -4.85
CA SER A 411 5.95 8.36 -5.76
C SER A 411 7.32 8.94 -6.11
N ALA A 412 7.42 10.25 -6.33
CA ALA A 412 8.72 10.92 -6.52
C ALA A 412 9.59 10.82 -5.25
N ALA A 413 9.00 10.98 -4.06
CA ALA A 413 9.69 10.81 -2.78
C ALA A 413 10.22 9.37 -2.60
N LEU A 414 9.43 8.36 -3.00
CA LEU A 414 9.85 6.95 -3.05
C LEU A 414 11.03 6.76 -4.01
N ARG A 415 10.98 7.39 -5.18
CA ARG A 415 12.03 7.27 -6.19
C ARG A 415 13.36 7.84 -5.72
N VAL A 416 13.34 9.02 -5.10
CA VAL A 416 14.51 9.64 -4.47
C VAL A 416 15.17 8.64 -3.51
N LYS A 417 14.37 8.05 -2.61
CA LYS A 417 14.89 7.12 -1.60
C LYS A 417 15.44 5.82 -2.22
N ALA A 418 14.79 5.30 -3.26
CA ALA A 418 15.19 4.05 -3.89
C ALA A 418 16.41 4.17 -4.83
N SER A 419 16.69 5.35 -5.40
CA SER A 419 17.69 5.50 -6.48
C SER A 419 18.76 6.56 -6.25
N LEU A 420 18.57 7.52 -5.35
CA LEU A 420 19.55 8.57 -5.07
C LEU A 420 20.35 8.27 -3.79
N PRO A 421 21.62 8.74 -3.71
CA PRO A 421 22.43 8.62 -2.50
C PRO A 421 21.80 9.35 -1.32
N ARG A 422 22.14 8.91 -0.10
CA ARG A 422 21.60 9.43 1.17
C ARG A 422 21.69 10.95 1.32
N LEU A 423 22.75 11.57 0.76
CA LEU A 423 22.93 13.03 0.75
C LEU A 423 21.77 13.78 0.08
N LEU A 424 21.08 13.16 -0.88
CA LEU A 424 19.96 13.76 -1.60
C LEU A 424 18.59 13.39 -1.01
N HIS A 425 18.53 12.60 0.07
CA HIS A 425 17.27 12.17 0.68
C HIS A 425 16.48 13.32 1.30
N PHE A 426 17.09 14.49 1.55
CA PHE A 426 16.36 15.70 1.96
C PHE A 426 15.28 16.09 0.94
N SER A 427 15.49 15.83 -0.35
CA SER A 427 14.51 16.11 -1.40
C SER A 427 13.24 15.26 -1.25
N SER A 428 13.35 14.07 -0.65
CA SER A 428 12.20 13.23 -0.30
C SER A 428 11.27 13.94 0.70
N ARG A 429 11.85 14.64 1.70
CA ARG A 429 11.09 15.46 2.66
C ARG A 429 10.39 16.64 1.98
N VAL A 430 11.03 17.26 0.98
CA VAL A 430 10.42 18.34 0.18
C VAL A 430 9.24 17.82 -0.64
N PHE A 431 9.34 16.63 -1.23
CA PHE A 431 8.22 16.03 -1.95
C PHE A 431 7.06 15.63 -1.02
N LEU A 432 7.33 15.05 0.15
CA LEU A 432 6.29 14.72 1.13
C LEU A 432 5.58 15.97 1.67
N SER A 433 6.31 17.04 1.98
CA SER A 433 5.71 18.31 2.39
C SER A 433 4.89 18.94 1.27
N SER A 434 5.35 18.84 0.01
CA SER A 434 4.58 19.27 -1.16
C SER A 434 3.27 18.48 -1.32
N ALA A 435 3.31 17.16 -1.13
CA ALA A 435 2.13 16.30 -1.16
C ALA A 435 1.12 16.71 -0.09
N ARG A 436 1.58 16.92 1.15
CA ARG A 436 0.74 17.36 2.26
C ARG A 436 0.12 18.74 2.00
N GLN A 437 0.91 19.69 1.52
CA GLN A 437 0.43 21.05 1.21
C GLN A 437 -0.63 21.02 0.09
N ALA A 438 -0.41 20.23 -0.97
CA ALA A 438 -1.37 20.09 -2.06
C ALA A 438 -2.71 19.53 -1.57
N CYS A 439 -2.70 18.46 -0.77
CA CYS A 439 -3.92 17.88 -0.21
C CYS A 439 -4.64 18.83 0.76
N LEU A 440 -3.93 19.47 1.69
CA LEU A 440 -4.56 20.34 2.69
C LEU A 440 -5.11 21.64 2.11
N SER A 441 -4.46 22.22 1.08
CA SER A 441 -4.86 23.51 0.51
C SER A 441 -6.13 23.46 -0.33
N SER A 442 -6.46 22.30 -0.93
CA SER A 442 -7.57 22.20 -1.89
C SER A 442 -8.71 21.28 -1.45
N SER A 443 -8.44 20.17 -0.74
CA SER A 443 -9.48 19.21 -0.32
C SER A 443 -9.77 19.24 1.18
N GLY A 444 -8.98 19.96 1.99
CA GLY A 444 -9.13 20.03 3.45
C GLY A 444 -8.82 18.72 4.20
N SER A 445 -8.62 17.61 3.49
CA SER A 445 -8.24 16.30 4.04
C SER A 445 -7.27 15.56 3.13
N VAL A 446 -6.45 14.69 3.73
CA VAL A 446 -5.46 13.84 3.03
C VAL A 446 -6.11 12.48 2.72
N PRO A 447 -5.89 11.90 1.51
CA PRO A 447 -6.41 10.59 1.16
C PRO A 447 -6.05 9.51 2.20
N PRO A 448 -6.98 8.60 2.58
CA PRO A 448 -6.75 7.60 3.62
C PRO A 448 -5.45 6.82 3.47
N ALA A 449 -5.12 6.40 2.23
CA ALA A 449 -3.90 5.64 1.93
C ALA A 449 -2.59 6.37 2.26
N MET A 450 -2.62 7.70 2.41
CA MET A 450 -1.45 8.54 2.72
C MET A 450 -1.51 9.20 4.09
N GLN A 451 -2.60 9.04 4.85
CA GLN A 451 -2.74 9.71 6.14
C GLN A 451 -1.62 9.32 7.11
N TRP A 452 -1.17 8.07 7.06
CA TRP A 452 -0.07 7.59 7.89
C TRP A 452 1.25 8.32 7.61
N LEU A 453 1.50 8.83 6.39
CA LEU A 453 2.69 9.63 6.05
C LEU A 453 2.69 11.00 6.74
N CYS A 454 1.52 11.49 7.13
CA CYS A 454 1.37 12.73 7.88
C CYS A 454 1.52 12.51 9.39
N HIS A 455 1.42 11.27 9.86
CA HIS A 455 1.67 10.90 11.25
C HIS A 455 3.19 10.92 11.54
N PRO A 456 3.66 11.43 12.69
CA PRO A 456 5.10 11.50 13.01
C PRO A 456 5.83 10.16 12.89
N LEU A 457 5.22 9.07 13.40
CA LEU A 457 5.79 7.72 13.31
C LEU A 457 5.89 7.22 11.85
N GLY A 458 4.87 7.49 11.04
CA GLY A 458 4.87 7.11 9.63
C GLY A 458 5.83 7.92 8.80
N HIS A 459 5.91 9.23 9.05
CA HIS A 459 6.90 10.11 8.42
C HIS A 459 8.33 9.65 8.73
N ARG A 460 8.63 9.36 10.00
CA ARG A 460 9.95 8.86 10.42
C ARG A 460 10.26 7.51 9.80
N PHE A 461 9.30 6.59 9.78
CA PHE A 461 9.45 5.30 9.10
C PHE A 461 9.76 5.47 7.61
N PHE A 462 9.04 6.37 6.93
CA PHE A 462 9.26 6.61 5.51
C PHE A 462 10.64 7.20 5.25
N VAL A 463 11.06 8.22 6.00
CA VAL A 463 12.30 8.97 5.77
C VAL A 463 13.53 8.21 6.25
N ASP A 464 13.49 7.70 7.48
CA ASP A 464 14.66 7.11 8.15
C ASP A 464 14.69 5.57 8.04
N GLY A 465 13.56 4.91 7.80
CA GLY A 465 13.46 3.45 7.81
C GLY A 465 14.09 2.76 6.59
N ASP A 466 14.67 1.58 6.77
CA ASP A 466 15.24 0.77 5.69
C ASP A 466 14.16 -0.15 5.08
N TRP A 467 13.40 0.38 4.13
CA TRP A 467 12.44 -0.37 3.33
C TRP A 467 12.84 -0.37 1.85
N ALA A 468 12.39 -1.38 1.10
CA ALA A 468 12.64 -1.51 -0.33
C ALA A 468 11.40 -2.01 -1.07
N VAL A 469 11.16 -1.47 -2.27
CA VAL A 469 10.10 -1.93 -3.18
C VAL A 469 10.63 -3.09 -4.01
N ARG A 470 9.91 -4.21 -4.02
CA ARG A 470 10.31 -5.46 -4.70
C ARG A 470 9.47 -5.71 -5.95
N SER A 471 10.03 -6.50 -6.88
CA SER A 471 9.35 -6.87 -8.13
C SER A 471 8.19 -7.83 -7.91
N THR A 472 8.35 -8.73 -6.95
CA THR A 472 7.28 -9.54 -6.38
C THR A 472 6.98 -9.03 -4.98
N PRO A 473 5.72 -8.70 -4.66
CA PRO A 473 5.35 -8.33 -3.30
C PRO A 473 5.69 -9.48 -2.35
N LYS A 474 6.08 -9.14 -1.12
CA LYS A 474 6.36 -10.13 -0.08
C LYS A 474 5.04 -10.75 0.36
N ASP A 475 4.89 -12.06 0.14
CA ASP A 475 3.82 -12.82 0.77
C ASP A 475 4.07 -12.89 2.28
N SER A 476 3.07 -12.52 3.06
CA SER A 476 3.19 -12.41 4.51
C SER A 476 1.92 -12.86 5.21
N ILE A 477 2.10 -13.60 6.30
CA ILE A 477 1.01 -13.99 7.19
C ILE A 477 0.50 -12.80 8.04
N TYR A 478 1.25 -11.71 8.10
CA TYR A 478 0.95 -10.54 8.95
C TYR A 478 0.23 -9.43 8.23
N SER A 479 0.40 -9.33 6.91
CA SER A 479 -0.19 -8.27 6.12
C SER A 479 -0.42 -8.71 4.68
N GLN A 480 -1.47 -8.20 4.04
CA GLN A 480 -1.72 -8.40 2.62
C GLN A 480 -1.10 -7.27 1.80
N ALA A 481 -0.38 -7.66 0.73
CA ALA A 481 0.04 -6.73 -0.30
C ALA A 481 -1.21 -6.21 -1.04
N GLY A 482 -1.33 -4.89 -1.17
CA GLY A 482 -2.41 -4.25 -1.94
C GLY A 482 -2.19 -4.39 -3.45
N ASN A 483 -2.41 -3.32 -4.20
CA ASN A 483 -2.16 -3.29 -5.64
C ASN A 483 -0.66 -3.57 -5.94
N THR A 484 -0.37 -4.62 -6.71
CA THR A 484 1.00 -5.06 -7.02
C THR A 484 1.79 -4.09 -7.90
N VAL A 485 1.09 -3.16 -8.56
CA VAL A 485 1.68 -2.09 -9.38
C VAL A 485 1.89 -0.80 -8.58
N ASP A 486 1.28 -0.66 -7.40
CA ASP A 486 1.43 0.53 -6.57
C ASP A 486 2.64 0.36 -5.61
N PRO A 487 3.73 1.13 -5.79
CA PRO A 487 4.88 1.05 -4.90
C PRO A 487 4.54 1.54 -3.48
N LEU A 488 3.59 2.47 -3.31
CA LEU A 488 3.18 2.96 -2.00
C LEU A 488 2.45 1.86 -1.21
N ALA A 489 1.70 0.99 -1.89
CA ALA A 489 1.03 -0.13 -1.24
C ALA A 489 2.02 -1.11 -0.59
N GLN A 490 3.18 -1.37 -1.22
CA GLN A 490 4.24 -2.20 -0.63
C GLN A 490 4.91 -1.53 0.57
N VAL A 491 5.16 -0.22 0.52
CA VAL A 491 5.73 0.51 1.67
C VAL A 491 4.73 0.59 2.82
N THR A 492 3.43 0.75 2.52
CA THR A 492 2.35 0.71 3.52
C THR A 492 2.20 -0.69 4.12
N GLN A 493 2.45 -1.75 3.35
CA GLN A 493 2.58 -3.12 3.87
C GLN A 493 3.73 -3.24 4.89
N ALA A 494 4.93 -2.76 4.53
CA ALA A 494 6.07 -2.76 5.44
C ALA A 494 5.83 -1.93 6.71
N PHE A 495 5.14 -0.79 6.59
CA PHE A 495 4.77 0.05 7.73
C PHE A 495 3.81 -0.67 8.70
N ARG A 496 2.81 -1.39 8.18
CA ARG A 496 1.88 -2.18 9.01
C ARG A 496 2.60 -3.31 9.76
N GLU A 497 3.50 -4.03 9.09
CA GLU A 497 4.33 -5.04 9.75
C GLU A 497 5.23 -4.42 10.82
N HIS A 498 5.81 -3.24 10.54
CA HIS A 498 6.63 -2.51 11.50
C HIS A 498 5.85 -2.07 12.74
N LEU A 499 4.62 -1.56 12.57
CA LEU A 499 3.75 -1.19 13.70
C LEU A 499 3.38 -2.41 14.54
N LEU A 500 3.03 -3.53 13.91
CA LEU A 500 2.73 -4.79 14.61
C LEU A 500 3.97 -5.29 15.37
N GLU A 501 5.14 -5.29 14.74
CA GLU A 501 6.40 -5.67 15.37
C GLU A 501 6.67 -4.80 16.61
N LYS A 502 6.59 -3.47 16.48
CA LYS A 502 6.80 -2.54 17.60
C LYS A 502 5.81 -2.75 18.74
N ALA A 503 4.52 -2.93 18.42
CA ALA A 503 3.50 -3.22 19.43
C ALA A 503 3.82 -4.50 20.20
N LEU A 504 4.12 -5.59 19.49
CA LEU A 504 4.41 -6.88 20.13
C LEU A 504 5.73 -6.87 20.92
N TYR A 505 6.73 -6.12 20.47
CA TYR A 505 7.96 -5.90 21.25
C TYR A 505 7.69 -5.14 22.55
N CYS A 506 6.84 -4.10 22.53
CA CYS A 506 6.44 -3.40 23.75
C CYS A 506 5.78 -4.36 24.76
N VAL A 507 4.99 -5.34 24.28
CA VAL A 507 4.38 -6.37 25.14
C VAL A 507 5.41 -7.39 25.65
N ALA A 508 6.31 -7.86 24.79
CA ALA A 508 7.32 -8.85 25.16
C ALA A 508 8.47 -8.27 26.01
N GLN A 509 8.74 -6.96 25.88
CA GLN A 509 9.79 -6.23 26.57
C GLN A 509 9.30 -4.86 27.05
N PRO A 510 8.50 -4.80 28.12
CA PRO A 510 8.16 -3.52 28.72
C PRO A 510 9.44 -2.83 29.19
N GLN A 511 9.68 -1.60 28.72
CA GLN A 511 10.87 -0.83 29.09
C GLN A 511 10.76 -0.38 30.55
N GLY A 512 11.65 -0.87 31.41
CA GLY A 512 11.65 -0.53 32.84
C GLY A 512 12.29 0.81 33.21
N GLU A 513 12.75 1.61 32.24
CA GLU A 513 13.55 2.83 32.49
C GLU A 513 12.85 4.16 32.20
N LYS A 514 11.76 4.19 31.40
CA LYS A 514 10.93 5.39 31.39
C LYS A 514 10.14 5.41 32.69
N THR A 515 10.36 6.41 33.53
CA THR A 515 9.37 6.75 34.57
C THR A 515 8.05 6.98 33.83
N PRO A 516 7.03 6.11 33.97
CA PRO A 516 5.74 6.42 33.39
C PRO A 516 5.32 7.77 33.97
N SER A 517 4.86 8.68 33.11
CA SER A 517 4.13 9.82 33.62
C SER A 517 2.98 9.26 34.48
N ASP A 518 2.77 9.81 35.68
CA ASP A 518 1.80 9.26 36.64
C ASP A 518 0.43 9.07 35.95
N GLY A 519 0.08 7.81 35.63
CA GLY A 519 -1.20 7.43 35.02
C GLY A 519 -1.13 6.68 33.67
N GLU A 520 -0.01 6.64 32.96
CA GLU A 520 0.09 5.86 31.71
C GLU A 520 0.48 4.39 31.98
N GLY A 521 -0.41 3.46 31.62
CA GLY A 521 -0.18 2.02 31.83
C GLY A 521 0.97 1.45 30.98
N GLU A 522 1.58 0.35 31.45
CA GLU A 522 2.75 -0.34 30.85
C GLU A 522 2.61 -0.64 29.35
N TYR A 523 1.38 -0.78 28.85
CA TYR A 523 1.05 -1.15 27.47
C TYR A 523 0.52 0.02 26.61
N ALA A 524 0.59 1.27 27.10
CA ALA A 524 0.08 2.44 26.37
C ALA A 524 0.73 2.59 24.99
N ASP A 525 2.06 2.53 24.92
CA ASP A 525 2.83 2.57 23.66
C ASP A 525 2.37 1.46 22.69
N ALA A 526 2.14 0.24 23.20
CA ALA A 526 1.71 -0.89 22.37
C ALA A 526 0.30 -0.66 21.78
N LEU A 527 -0.62 -0.13 22.58
CA LEU A 527 -1.97 0.19 22.14
C LEU A 527 -2.00 1.33 21.11
N GLU A 528 -1.15 2.34 21.23
CA GLU A 528 -1.00 3.42 20.24
C GLU A 528 -0.56 2.85 18.87
N TYR A 529 0.47 1.98 18.87
CA TYR A 529 0.91 1.32 17.64
C TYR A 529 -0.20 0.45 17.00
N LEU A 530 -1.01 -0.26 17.81
CA LEU A 530 -2.11 -1.10 17.32
C LEU A 530 -3.30 -0.29 16.81
N GLN A 531 -3.59 0.88 17.39
CA GLN A 531 -4.59 1.81 16.89
C GLN A 531 -4.18 2.35 15.51
N LEU A 532 -2.93 2.79 15.37
CA LEU A 532 -2.38 3.24 14.09
C LEU A 532 -2.37 2.10 13.06
N LEU A 533 -2.02 0.87 13.47
CA LEU A 533 -2.06 -0.30 12.60
C LEU A 533 -3.47 -0.52 12.05
N THR A 534 -4.48 -0.48 12.92
CA THR A 534 -5.89 -0.69 12.53
C THR A 534 -6.35 0.37 11.52
N SER A 535 -6.03 1.64 11.78
CA SER A 535 -6.33 2.74 10.85
C SER A 535 -5.65 2.60 9.48
N ALA A 536 -4.39 2.14 9.46
CA ALA A 536 -3.65 1.90 8.22
C ALA A 536 -4.20 0.67 7.47
N SER A 537 -4.68 -0.35 8.18
CA SER A 537 -5.30 -1.54 7.59
C SER A 537 -6.68 -1.27 7.02
N ASP A 538 -7.45 -0.34 7.61
CA ASP A 538 -8.70 0.18 7.06
C ASP A 538 -8.47 0.95 5.76
N ALA A 539 -7.44 1.80 5.71
CA ALA A 539 -7.09 2.59 4.53
C ALA A 539 -6.54 1.76 3.36
N ALA A 540 -6.02 0.55 3.62
CA ALA A 540 -5.24 -0.23 2.66
C ALA A 540 -6.03 -0.74 1.44
N GLY A 541 -7.35 -0.94 1.51
CA GLY A 541 -8.12 -1.42 0.36
C GLY A 541 -9.05 -0.40 -0.29
N ALA A 542 -8.77 0.90 -0.10
CA ALA A 542 -9.21 1.93 -1.04
C ALA A 542 -8.56 1.77 -2.44
N ASN A 543 -7.40 1.08 -2.54
CA ASN A 543 -6.58 1.03 -3.76
C ASN A 543 -6.61 -0.33 -4.49
N THR A 544 -7.40 -1.31 -4.02
CA THR A 544 -7.18 -2.72 -4.40
C THR A 544 -7.61 -3.12 -5.82
N GLN A 545 -8.32 -2.29 -6.60
CA GLN A 545 -8.77 -2.69 -7.97
C GLN A 545 -8.80 -1.61 -9.06
N SER A 546 -8.30 -0.38 -8.83
CA SER A 546 -8.28 0.63 -9.91
C SER A 546 -7.06 0.45 -10.82
N PHE A 547 -7.11 -0.53 -11.74
CA PHE A 547 -6.12 -0.64 -12.83
C PHE A 547 -6.29 0.48 -13.88
N ALA A 548 -7.45 1.13 -13.91
CA ALA A 548 -7.75 2.23 -14.83
C ALA A 548 -7.24 3.57 -14.28
N ILE A 549 -6.27 4.16 -14.97
CA ILE A 549 -5.72 5.49 -14.61
C ILE A 549 -6.83 6.55 -14.75
N GLY A 550 -7.18 7.20 -13.64
CA GLY A 550 -8.19 8.26 -13.58
C GLY A 550 -9.63 7.82 -13.28
N SER A 551 -9.85 6.56 -12.86
CA SER A 551 -11.19 6.11 -12.47
C SER A 551 -11.51 6.44 -10.99
N ASN A 552 -12.43 7.39 -10.78
CA ASN A 552 -12.98 7.73 -9.46
C ASN A 552 -14.02 6.72 -8.93
N MET A 553 -14.04 5.49 -9.45
CA MET A 553 -14.98 4.45 -8.98
C MET A 553 -14.33 3.65 -7.85
N ALA A 554 -14.30 4.25 -6.65
CA ALA A 554 -13.93 3.58 -5.41
C ALA A 554 -15.20 3.03 -4.73
N THR A 555 -15.59 1.79 -5.01
CA THR A 555 -16.53 1.05 -4.15
C THR A 555 -16.32 -0.46 -4.25
N VAL A 556 -15.33 -0.99 -3.54
CA VAL A 556 -15.48 -2.12 -2.61
C VAL A 556 -14.43 -1.90 -1.52
N THR A 557 -14.86 -1.78 -0.27
CA THR A 557 -14.02 -1.65 0.92
C THR A 557 -13.13 -2.89 1.09
N GLY A 558 -11.99 -2.93 0.43
CA GLY A 558 -10.92 -3.82 0.83
C GLY A 558 -10.36 -3.29 2.14
N CYS A 559 -10.16 -4.14 3.13
CA CYS A 559 -9.26 -3.84 4.23
C CYS A 559 -8.26 -4.98 4.30
N ASP A 560 -7.07 -4.72 4.83
CA ASP A 560 -6.15 -5.82 5.08
C ASP A 560 -6.63 -6.66 6.27
N LEU A 561 -7.19 -7.83 5.93
CA LEU A 561 -7.73 -8.76 6.90
C LEU A 561 -6.64 -9.42 7.76
N HIS A 562 -5.41 -9.57 7.25
CA HIS A 562 -4.33 -10.20 8.00
C HIS A 562 -3.90 -9.30 9.16
N SER A 563 -3.54 -8.05 8.86
CA SER A 563 -3.05 -7.13 9.89
C SER A 563 -4.13 -6.73 10.89
N LYS A 564 -5.40 -6.62 10.47
CA LYS A 564 -6.53 -6.44 11.40
C LYS A 564 -6.72 -7.60 12.36
N TRP A 565 -6.61 -8.83 11.86
CA TRP A 565 -6.75 -10.02 12.68
C TRP A 565 -5.61 -10.08 13.71
N TRP A 566 -4.36 -9.89 13.30
CA TRP A 566 -3.22 -9.83 14.21
C TRP A 566 -3.31 -8.68 15.21
N SER A 567 -3.77 -7.50 14.79
CA SER A 567 -4.05 -6.37 15.69
C SER A 567 -5.06 -6.75 16.76
N SER A 568 -6.18 -7.36 16.36
CA SER A 568 -7.23 -7.80 17.28
C SER A 568 -6.72 -8.84 18.28
N VAL A 569 -5.93 -9.81 17.83
CA VAL A 569 -5.30 -10.81 18.70
C VAL A 569 -4.35 -10.15 19.69
N ALA A 570 -3.50 -9.21 19.24
CA ALA A 570 -2.56 -8.50 20.12
C ALA A 570 -3.29 -7.67 21.18
N VAL A 571 -4.36 -6.95 20.81
CA VAL A 571 -5.18 -6.19 21.76
C VAL A 571 -5.86 -7.12 22.78
N VAL A 572 -6.38 -8.28 22.36
CA VAL A 572 -6.93 -9.28 23.29
C VAL A 572 -5.86 -9.74 24.29
N ILE A 573 -4.66 -10.06 23.82
CA ILE A 573 -3.54 -10.48 24.69
C ILE A 573 -3.23 -9.38 25.72
N ILE A 574 -3.14 -8.12 25.31
CA ILE A 574 -2.90 -6.99 26.23
C ILE A 574 -4.00 -6.90 27.29
N ASN A 575 -5.27 -7.03 26.92
CA ASN A 575 -6.37 -7.00 27.87
C ASN A 575 -6.33 -8.18 28.85
N TRP A 576 -5.96 -9.38 28.40
CA TRP A 576 -5.73 -10.53 29.30
C TRP A 576 -4.58 -10.30 30.27
N LEU A 577 -3.49 -9.67 29.80
CA LEU A 577 -2.34 -9.32 30.63
C LEU A 577 -2.69 -8.26 31.68
N GLN A 578 -3.61 -7.34 31.40
CA GLN A 578 -4.16 -6.35 32.34
C GLN A 578 -5.28 -6.93 33.25
N GLY A 579 -5.77 -8.13 32.96
CA GLY A 579 -6.92 -8.70 33.65
C GLY A 579 -8.24 -7.97 33.38
N ASP A 580 -8.37 -7.27 32.24
CA ASP A 580 -9.61 -6.64 31.81
C ASP A 580 -10.41 -7.56 30.87
N ASP A 581 -11.07 -8.55 31.45
CA ASP A 581 -11.80 -9.57 30.70
C ASP A 581 -12.97 -8.99 29.88
N ALA A 582 -13.64 -7.96 30.41
CA ALA A 582 -14.73 -7.29 29.71
C ALA A 582 -14.24 -6.58 28.44
N ALA A 583 -13.07 -5.95 28.46
CA ALA A 583 -12.46 -5.37 27.26
C ALA A 583 -12.01 -6.46 26.27
N ALA A 584 -11.44 -7.56 26.73
CA ALA A 584 -11.04 -8.68 25.89
C ALA A 584 -12.26 -9.34 25.18
N GLU A 585 -13.35 -9.58 25.91
CA GLU A 585 -14.57 -10.23 25.40
C GLU A 585 -15.20 -9.51 24.21
N ARG A 586 -15.15 -8.16 24.21
CA ARG A 586 -15.67 -7.34 23.10
C ARG A 586 -14.95 -7.61 21.77
N LEU A 587 -13.70 -8.09 21.82
CA LEU A 587 -12.86 -8.34 20.65
C LEU A 587 -12.79 -9.83 20.25
N TYR A 588 -13.38 -10.74 21.03
CA TYR A 588 -13.40 -12.17 20.71
C TYR A 588 -13.95 -12.49 19.32
N PRO A 589 -15.04 -11.85 18.83
CA PRO A 589 -15.49 -12.10 17.46
C PRO A 589 -14.43 -11.78 16.41
N ALA A 590 -13.64 -10.71 16.58
CA ALA A 590 -12.59 -10.35 15.63
C ALA A 590 -11.40 -11.32 15.68
N ALA A 591 -11.00 -11.76 16.89
CA ALA A 591 -9.88 -12.68 17.07
C ALA A 591 -10.20 -14.14 16.67
N GLU A 592 -11.45 -14.58 16.80
CA GLU A 592 -11.86 -15.96 16.51
C GLU A 592 -12.00 -16.26 15.01
N HIS A 593 -12.33 -15.26 14.19
CA HIS A 593 -12.53 -15.42 12.75
C HIS A 593 -11.21 -15.32 11.97
N LEU A 594 -10.45 -16.42 11.94
CA LEU A 594 -9.21 -16.51 11.15
C LEU A 594 -9.49 -16.38 9.63
N PRO A 595 -8.88 -15.40 8.93
CA PRO A 595 -9.02 -15.23 7.48
C PRO A 595 -8.73 -16.51 6.70
N ARG A 596 -9.53 -16.80 5.66
CA ARG A 596 -9.43 -18.05 4.87
C ARG A 596 -8.04 -18.27 4.26
N SER A 597 -7.40 -17.20 3.80
CA SER A 597 -6.02 -17.21 3.28
C SER A 597 -4.99 -17.69 4.30
N LEU A 598 -5.19 -17.42 5.59
CA LEU A 598 -4.30 -17.86 6.67
C LEU A 598 -4.59 -19.31 7.12
N GLN A 599 -5.73 -19.89 6.75
CA GLN A 599 -6.06 -21.28 7.08
C GLN A 599 -5.23 -22.29 6.27
N THR A 600 -4.78 -21.92 5.08
CA THR A 600 -3.91 -22.75 4.24
C THR A 600 -2.43 -22.39 4.38
N ALA A 601 -2.12 -21.33 5.12
CA ALA A 601 -0.76 -20.82 5.31
C ALA A 601 0.00 -21.56 6.43
N ASP A 602 1.13 -20.97 6.83
CA ASP A 602 2.00 -21.39 7.92
C ASP A 602 1.25 -21.84 9.19
N PRO A 603 1.87 -22.68 10.04
CA PRO A 603 1.22 -23.16 11.25
C PRO A 603 1.00 -22.06 12.32
N LEU A 604 1.70 -20.93 12.24
CA LEU A 604 1.73 -19.91 13.30
C LEU A 604 0.38 -19.20 13.56
N PRO A 605 -0.40 -18.74 12.55
CA PRO A 605 -1.75 -18.21 12.78
C PRO A 605 -2.69 -19.24 13.43
N LYS A 606 -2.56 -20.53 13.08
CA LYS A 606 -3.35 -21.62 13.68
C LYS A 606 -2.92 -21.88 15.12
N ALA A 607 -1.63 -21.81 15.42
CA ALA A 607 -1.12 -21.89 16.79
C ALA A 607 -1.73 -20.77 17.63
N SER A 608 -1.66 -19.53 17.14
CA SER A 608 -2.24 -18.34 17.78
C SER A 608 -3.74 -18.49 18.07
N LEU A 609 -4.53 -18.95 17.09
CA LEU A 609 -5.96 -19.19 17.28
C LEU A 609 -6.26 -20.27 18.34
N ASN A 610 -5.48 -21.35 18.39
CA ASN A 610 -5.68 -22.40 19.40
C ASN A 610 -5.24 -21.93 20.79
N THR A 611 -4.17 -21.15 20.91
CA THR A 611 -3.78 -20.50 22.17
C THR A 611 -4.88 -19.55 22.66
N PHE A 612 -5.46 -18.74 21.75
CA PHE A 612 -6.59 -17.88 22.07
C PHE A 612 -7.79 -18.69 22.61
N ARG A 613 -8.14 -19.81 21.96
CA ARG A 613 -9.22 -20.69 22.41
C ARG A 613 -8.94 -21.34 23.76
N ALA A 614 -7.70 -21.75 24.02
CA ALA A 614 -7.29 -22.30 25.31
C ALA A 614 -7.49 -21.28 26.44
N VAL A 615 -6.93 -20.07 26.29
CA VAL A 615 -7.04 -19.01 27.30
C VAL A 615 -8.51 -18.63 27.53
N ARG A 616 -9.29 -18.42 26.45
CA ARG A 616 -10.72 -18.12 26.57
C ARG A 616 -11.49 -19.24 27.29
N ALA A 617 -11.25 -20.51 26.95
CA ALA A 617 -11.94 -21.63 27.57
C ALA A 617 -11.73 -21.64 29.10
N MET A 618 -10.48 -21.45 29.53
CA MET A 618 -10.09 -21.35 30.94
C MET A 618 -10.77 -20.16 31.65
N LEU A 619 -10.81 -18.99 31.01
CA LEU A 619 -11.39 -17.77 31.61
C LEU A 619 -12.92 -17.78 31.67
N THR A 620 -13.57 -18.49 30.75
CA THR A 620 -15.04 -18.51 30.68
C THR A 620 -15.66 -19.29 31.84
N LYS A 621 -15.12 -20.49 32.13
CA LYS A 621 -15.56 -21.33 33.26
C LYS A 621 -14.40 -22.16 33.79
N PRO A 622 -14.26 -22.29 35.13
CA PRO A 622 -13.21 -23.13 35.72
C PRO A 622 -13.38 -24.62 35.39
N GLU A 623 -14.58 -25.08 35.06
CA GLU A 623 -14.87 -26.46 34.66
C GLU A 623 -14.28 -26.82 33.28
N ASN A 624 -13.93 -25.83 32.47
CA ASN A 624 -13.41 -26.04 31.11
C ASN A 624 -11.90 -26.40 31.07
N CYS A 625 -11.27 -26.74 32.19
CA CYS A 625 -9.84 -27.06 32.25
C CYS A 625 -9.41 -28.10 31.20
N GLN A 626 -10.18 -29.18 31.01
CA GLN A 626 -9.87 -30.21 30.01
C GLN A 626 -9.94 -29.69 28.57
N LEU A 627 -10.94 -28.85 28.26
CA LEU A 627 -11.07 -28.21 26.95
C LEU A 627 -9.90 -27.25 26.70
N SER A 628 -9.53 -26.45 27.70
CA SER A 628 -8.37 -25.57 27.64
C SER A 628 -7.09 -26.36 27.34
N LEU A 629 -6.83 -27.44 28.07
CA LEU A 629 -5.67 -28.31 27.84
C LEU A 629 -5.67 -28.92 26.42
N SER A 630 -6.83 -29.37 25.91
CA SER A 630 -6.92 -29.94 24.56
C SER A 630 -6.57 -28.93 23.46
N HIS A 631 -7.00 -27.67 23.60
CA HIS A 631 -6.61 -26.59 22.70
C HIS A 631 -5.12 -26.25 22.83
N SER A 632 -4.60 -26.35 24.04
CA SER A 632 -3.18 -26.10 24.35
C SER A 632 -2.28 -27.12 23.68
N GLU A 633 -2.59 -28.42 23.76
CA GLU A 633 -1.83 -29.45 23.07
C GLU A 633 -1.76 -29.23 21.55
N ARG A 634 -2.89 -28.82 20.95
CA ARG A 634 -2.94 -28.48 19.52
C ARG A 634 -2.11 -27.24 19.20
N ALA A 635 -2.14 -26.21 20.06
CA ALA A 635 -1.32 -25.02 19.90
C ALA A 635 0.17 -25.33 20.04
N SER A 636 0.57 -26.10 21.06
CA SER A 636 1.93 -26.56 21.31
C SER A 636 2.51 -27.34 20.13
N GLY A 637 1.72 -28.22 19.52
CA GLY A 637 2.12 -28.95 18.30
C GLY A 637 2.44 -28.01 17.13
N LEU A 638 1.49 -27.12 16.80
CA LEU A 638 1.64 -26.16 15.70
C LEU A 638 2.78 -25.15 15.93
N LEU A 639 2.99 -24.73 17.19
CA LEU A 639 4.07 -23.82 17.56
C LEU A 639 5.44 -24.47 17.38
N ARG A 640 5.57 -25.74 17.77
CA ARG A 640 6.78 -26.54 17.55
C ARG A 640 7.05 -26.72 16.05
N ASP A 641 6.03 -26.98 15.24
CA ASP A 641 6.16 -27.05 13.78
C ASP A 641 6.67 -25.71 13.22
N SER A 642 6.15 -24.58 13.72
CA SER A 642 6.64 -23.25 13.35
C SER A 642 8.11 -23.01 13.71
N LEU A 643 8.56 -23.48 14.89
CA LEU A 643 9.96 -23.38 15.35
C LEU A 643 10.92 -24.33 14.61
N ASN A 644 10.39 -25.34 13.91
CA ASN A 644 11.14 -26.35 13.19
C ASN A 644 11.17 -26.12 11.66
N LEU A 645 10.46 -25.10 11.15
CA LEU A 645 10.60 -24.67 9.76
C LEU A 645 12.08 -24.36 9.48
N GLY A 646 12.67 -25.11 8.54
CA GLY A 646 14.11 -25.12 8.30
C GLY A 646 14.71 -23.77 7.85
N PRO A 647 16.05 -23.66 7.78
CA PRO A 647 16.78 -22.41 7.51
C PRO A 647 16.45 -21.72 6.18
N HIS A 648 15.75 -22.39 5.27
CA HIS A 648 15.26 -21.82 4.00
C HIS A 648 14.01 -20.93 4.16
N CYS A 649 13.30 -21.00 5.29
CA CYS A 649 12.28 -20.03 5.70
C CYS A 649 12.92 -19.08 6.71
N HIS A 650 13.28 -17.87 6.31
CA HIS A 650 13.88 -16.89 7.23
C HIS A 650 12.86 -16.54 8.32
N SER A 651 13.10 -16.97 9.57
CA SER A 651 12.29 -16.54 10.73
C SER A 651 12.45 -15.03 10.88
N SER A 652 11.42 -14.27 10.56
CA SER A 652 11.41 -12.83 10.76
C SER A 652 11.50 -12.51 12.25
N SER A 653 11.98 -11.31 12.58
CA SER A 653 11.95 -10.79 13.95
C SER A 653 10.53 -10.86 14.54
N LEU A 654 9.53 -10.59 13.69
CA LEU A 654 8.11 -10.67 14.04
C LEU A 654 7.67 -12.10 14.40
N ASP A 655 8.11 -13.11 13.64
CA ASP A 655 7.84 -14.53 13.97
C ASP A 655 8.35 -14.90 15.36
N LYS A 656 9.58 -14.49 15.70
CA LYS A 656 10.19 -14.79 17.00
C LYS A 656 9.43 -14.16 18.15
N VAL A 657 8.95 -12.91 18.00
CA VAL A 657 8.15 -12.23 19.02
C VAL A 657 6.80 -12.91 19.20
N VAL A 658 6.11 -13.26 18.10
CA VAL A 658 4.83 -13.98 18.17
C VAL A 658 5.03 -15.35 18.83
N GLN A 659 6.05 -16.10 18.42
CA GLN A 659 6.39 -17.39 19.02
C GLN A 659 6.70 -17.27 20.52
N LEU A 660 7.39 -16.21 20.95
CA LEU A 660 7.61 -15.92 22.37
C LEU A 660 6.30 -15.73 23.12
N LEU A 661 5.43 -14.82 22.63
CA LEU A 661 4.17 -14.50 23.28
C LEU A 661 3.24 -15.73 23.36
N LEU A 662 3.19 -16.55 22.30
CA LEU A 662 2.41 -17.79 22.32
C LEU A 662 2.98 -18.83 23.29
N CYS A 663 4.30 -19.03 23.33
CA CYS A 663 4.94 -19.92 24.31
C CYS A 663 4.63 -19.45 25.74
N ASP A 664 4.78 -18.16 26.00
CA ASP A 664 4.58 -17.58 27.33
C ASP A 664 3.12 -17.72 27.78
N LEU A 665 2.16 -17.40 26.92
CA LEU A 665 0.73 -17.57 27.21
C LEU A 665 0.35 -19.03 27.48
N LEU A 666 0.92 -19.99 26.73
CA LEU A 666 0.70 -21.42 26.98
C LEU A 666 1.25 -21.85 28.35
N LEU A 667 2.46 -21.43 28.71
CA LEU A 667 3.06 -21.74 30.01
C LEU A 667 2.28 -21.11 31.17
N VAL A 668 1.88 -19.84 31.04
CA VAL A 668 1.04 -19.14 32.02
C VAL A 668 -0.31 -19.83 32.16
N MET A 669 -0.97 -20.17 31.06
CA MET A 669 -2.27 -20.85 31.09
C MET A 669 -2.15 -22.24 31.75
N ARG A 670 -1.15 -23.06 31.41
CA ARG A 670 -0.94 -24.38 32.05
C ARG A 670 -0.69 -24.24 33.55
N THR A 671 0.06 -23.21 33.96
CA THR A 671 0.28 -22.89 35.37
C THR A 671 -1.04 -22.57 36.08
N ASN A 672 -1.92 -21.80 35.44
CA ASN A 672 -3.22 -21.43 36.00
C ASN A 672 -4.19 -22.61 36.09
N VAL A 673 -4.23 -23.48 35.07
CA VAL A 673 -5.02 -24.72 35.12
C VAL A 673 -4.58 -25.62 36.28
N TRP A 674 -3.26 -25.82 36.44
CA TRP A 674 -2.70 -26.57 37.57
C TRP A 674 -3.10 -25.97 38.92
N ARG A 675 -3.04 -24.65 39.07
CA ARG A 675 -3.47 -23.94 40.30
C ARG A 675 -4.96 -24.12 40.59
N LEU A 676 -5.82 -24.06 39.56
CA LEU A 676 -7.26 -24.24 39.72
C LEU A 676 -7.59 -25.67 40.16
N GLN A 677 -6.97 -26.67 39.55
CA GLN A 677 -7.18 -28.08 39.90
C GLN A 677 -6.77 -28.41 41.32
N GLN A 678 -5.68 -27.79 41.83
CA GLN A 678 -5.27 -27.91 43.23
C GLN A 678 -6.37 -27.44 44.19
N SER A 679 -7.04 -26.33 43.88
CA SER A 679 -8.09 -25.77 44.74
C SER A 679 -9.38 -26.61 44.75
N SER A 680 -9.62 -27.41 43.72
CA SER A 680 -10.81 -28.26 43.58
C SER A 680 -10.63 -29.70 44.10
N SER A 681 -9.42 -30.12 44.47
CA SER A 681 -9.15 -31.50 44.90
C SER A 681 -9.56 -31.72 46.36
N PRO A 682 -10.45 -32.69 46.65
CA PRO A 682 -10.87 -33.00 48.02
C PRO A 682 -9.69 -33.61 48.78
N GLY A 683 -9.08 -32.82 49.66
CA GLY A 683 -8.02 -33.26 50.57
C GLY A 683 -6.73 -32.43 50.55
N GLY A 684 -6.53 -31.49 49.62
CA GLY A 684 -5.38 -30.56 49.65
C GLY A 684 -3.97 -31.20 49.59
N LEU A 685 -3.87 -32.51 49.38
CA LEU A 685 -2.65 -33.31 49.60
C LEU A 685 -1.72 -33.44 48.39
N SER A 686 -2.16 -33.12 47.16
CA SER A 686 -1.29 -33.20 45.97
C SER A 686 -0.82 -31.82 45.51
N LEU A 687 0.40 -31.44 45.90
CA LEU A 687 1.10 -30.30 45.29
C LEU A 687 1.51 -30.59 43.82
N GLN A 688 1.56 -31.85 43.41
CA GLN A 688 2.13 -32.27 42.12
C GLN A 688 1.08 -32.23 41.00
N ALA A 689 1.53 -31.83 39.81
CA ALA A 689 0.73 -31.90 38.59
C ALA A 689 0.60 -33.34 38.10
N SER A 690 -0.46 -33.64 37.32
CA SER A 690 -0.56 -34.95 36.69
C SER A 690 0.58 -35.18 35.67
N PRO A 691 0.98 -36.43 35.38
CA PRO A 691 2.05 -36.70 34.42
C PRO A 691 1.80 -36.11 33.03
N ALA A 692 0.54 -36.08 32.59
CA ALA A 692 0.14 -35.51 31.30
C ALA A 692 0.29 -33.97 31.27
N GLU A 693 -0.14 -33.28 32.33
CA GLU A 693 0.00 -31.82 32.44
C GLU A 693 1.48 -31.40 32.52
N LEU A 694 2.27 -32.13 33.30
CA LEU A 694 3.71 -31.89 33.41
C LEU A 694 4.41 -32.12 32.08
N HIS A 695 4.04 -33.17 31.33
CA HIS A 695 4.58 -33.43 30.00
C HIS A 695 4.31 -32.28 29.03
N GLY A 696 3.06 -31.82 28.95
CA GLY A 696 2.70 -30.69 28.10
C GLY A 696 3.40 -29.39 28.49
N PHE A 697 3.55 -29.11 29.80
CA PHE A 697 4.32 -27.97 30.29
C PHE A 697 5.80 -28.06 29.90
N GLN A 698 6.42 -29.23 30.06
CA GLN A 698 7.82 -29.45 29.69
C GLN A 698 8.06 -29.32 28.18
N GLN A 699 7.08 -29.72 27.36
CA GLN A 699 7.13 -29.53 25.91
C GLN A 699 7.16 -28.04 25.53
N ASP A 700 6.28 -27.22 26.11
CA ASP A 700 6.27 -25.78 25.86
C ASP A 700 7.54 -25.10 26.39
N LEU A 701 8.04 -25.54 27.56
CA LEU A 701 9.30 -25.05 28.12
C LEU A 701 10.50 -25.41 27.23
N SER A 702 10.49 -26.58 26.58
CA SER A 702 11.53 -26.95 25.59
C SER A 702 11.50 -26.04 24.36
N SER A 703 10.30 -25.64 23.92
CA SER A 703 10.10 -24.69 22.83
C SER A 703 10.64 -23.29 23.20
N LEU A 704 10.37 -22.84 24.43
CA LEU A 704 10.93 -21.60 24.96
C LEU A 704 12.47 -21.63 25.05
N ARG A 705 13.07 -22.74 25.52
CA ARG A 705 14.53 -22.91 25.54
C ARG A 705 15.13 -22.81 24.15
N LYS A 706 14.53 -23.45 23.16
CA LYS A 706 14.96 -23.39 21.75
C LYS A 706 14.87 -21.96 21.22
N LEU A 707 13.76 -21.28 21.47
CA LEU A 707 13.57 -19.89 21.07
C LEU A 707 14.65 -18.99 21.69
N ALA A 708 14.95 -19.17 22.98
CA ALA A 708 15.91 -18.37 23.72
C ALA A 708 17.36 -18.47 23.21
N GLN A 709 17.71 -19.55 22.50
CA GLN A 709 19.01 -19.66 21.81
C GLN A 709 19.14 -18.68 20.63
N SER A 710 18.03 -18.33 19.98
CA SER A 710 18.00 -17.49 18.77
C SER A 710 17.37 -16.11 18.98
N PHE A 711 16.74 -15.89 20.14
CA PHE A 711 15.98 -14.70 20.49
C PHE A 711 16.15 -14.38 21.98
N ARG A 712 17.08 -13.46 22.28
CA ARG A 712 17.46 -13.08 23.66
C ARG A 712 16.29 -12.67 24.56
N PRO A 713 15.24 -11.96 24.10
CA PRO A 713 14.13 -11.56 24.97
C PRO A 713 13.43 -12.74 25.66
N ALA A 714 13.46 -13.93 25.06
CA ALA A 714 12.89 -15.13 25.64
C ALA A 714 13.59 -15.61 26.92
N MET A 715 14.87 -15.25 27.13
CA MET A 715 15.62 -15.61 28.35
C MET A 715 14.99 -15.01 29.62
N ARG A 716 14.30 -13.87 29.51
CA ARG A 716 13.63 -13.19 30.64
C ARG A 716 12.56 -14.06 31.28
N ARG A 717 11.83 -14.83 30.47
CA ARG A 717 10.72 -15.71 30.89
C ARG A 717 11.20 -17.10 31.31
N LEU A 718 12.37 -17.52 30.84
CA LEU A 718 12.84 -18.89 30.98
C LEU A 718 13.02 -19.33 32.44
N PHE A 719 13.66 -18.51 33.28
CA PHE A 719 13.95 -18.89 34.67
C PHE A 719 12.68 -19.04 35.52
N LEU A 720 11.69 -18.17 35.30
CA LEU A 720 10.40 -18.23 35.98
C LEU A 720 9.64 -19.52 35.63
N HIS A 721 9.58 -19.85 34.34
CA HIS A 721 8.88 -21.06 33.88
C HIS A 721 9.65 -22.34 34.24
N GLU A 722 10.98 -22.31 34.28
CA GLU A 722 11.78 -23.43 34.76
C GLU A 722 11.57 -23.68 36.26
N ALA A 723 11.48 -22.62 37.07
CA ALA A 723 11.09 -22.72 38.47
C ALA A 723 9.67 -23.31 38.62
N THR A 724 8.74 -22.87 37.78
CA THR A 724 7.36 -23.36 37.77
C THR A 724 7.28 -24.86 37.43
N ALA A 725 8.01 -25.33 36.41
CA ALA A 725 8.09 -26.75 36.09
C ALA A 725 8.59 -27.60 37.27
N ARG A 726 9.57 -27.09 38.02
CA ARG A 726 10.10 -27.78 39.21
C ARG A 726 9.07 -27.86 40.34
N LEU A 727 8.29 -26.79 40.54
CA LEU A 727 7.18 -26.77 41.50
C LEU A 727 6.09 -27.77 41.10
N MET A 728 5.69 -27.78 39.83
CA MET A 728 4.71 -28.75 39.30
C MET A 728 5.16 -30.21 39.47
N ALA A 729 6.46 -30.47 39.34
CA ALA A 729 7.03 -31.81 39.53
C ALA A 729 7.28 -32.20 41.00
N GLY A 730 7.06 -31.29 41.96
CA GLY A 730 7.40 -31.53 43.36
C GLY A 730 8.91 -31.70 43.62
N ALA A 731 9.75 -31.07 42.80
CA ALA A 731 11.21 -31.17 42.92
C ALA A 731 11.77 -30.39 44.12
N SER A 732 13.01 -30.68 44.53
CA SER A 732 13.62 -30.07 45.71
C SER A 732 13.62 -28.52 45.68
N PRO A 733 13.30 -27.86 46.82
CA PRO A 733 13.06 -26.41 46.88
C PRO A 733 14.34 -25.58 46.70
N THR A 734 15.53 -26.13 47.01
CA THR A 734 16.80 -25.39 46.96
C THR A 734 17.12 -24.82 45.57
N ARG A 735 17.03 -25.66 44.53
CA ARG A 735 17.30 -25.20 43.15
C ARG A 735 16.17 -24.34 42.61
N THR A 736 14.93 -24.59 43.03
CA THR A 736 13.77 -23.76 42.69
C THR A 736 13.92 -22.35 43.26
N HIS A 737 14.35 -22.23 44.52
CA HIS A 737 14.68 -20.95 45.15
C HIS A 737 15.78 -20.20 44.38
N GLN A 738 16.85 -20.88 43.95
CA GLN A 738 17.90 -20.23 43.13
C GLN A 738 17.38 -19.65 41.81
N LEU A 739 16.45 -20.34 41.15
CA LEU A 739 15.84 -19.87 39.89
C LEU A 739 14.90 -18.68 40.11
N LEU A 740 14.10 -18.72 41.18
CA LEU A 740 13.24 -17.61 41.56
C LEU A 740 14.06 -16.40 41.99
N ASP A 741 15.12 -16.59 42.79
CA ASP A 741 16.03 -15.51 43.20
C ASP A 741 16.73 -14.83 41.99
N ARG A 742 17.09 -15.59 40.95
CA ARG A 742 17.56 -15.01 39.67
C ARG A 742 16.51 -14.15 38.97
N SER A 743 15.23 -14.47 39.14
CA SER A 743 14.11 -13.68 38.61
C SER A 743 13.80 -12.45 39.47
N LEU A 744 14.35 -12.36 40.69
CA LEU A 744 14.16 -11.25 41.64
C LEU A 744 15.34 -10.27 41.65
N ARG A 745 16.57 -10.72 41.34
CA ARG A 745 17.78 -9.88 41.44
C ARG A 745 17.82 -8.78 40.37
N ARG A 746 17.82 -7.52 40.84
CA ARG A 746 18.05 -6.31 40.01
C ARG A 746 19.51 -5.94 39.75
N ARG A 747 20.51 -6.66 40.31
CA ARG A 747 21.90 -6.15 40.42
C ARG A 747 22.42 -5.58 39.09
N ALA A 748 22.40 -4.25 39.01
CA ALA A 748 23.17 -3.49 38.04
C ALA A 748 24.61 -3.47 38.55
N THR A 749 25.47 -4.21 37.89
CA THR A 749 26.89 -3.86 37.85
C THR A 749 26.99 -2.49 37.16
N PRO A 750 27.54 -1.45 37.82
CA PRO A 750 27.83 -0.19 37.15
C PRO A 750 28.78 -0.48 35.98
N GLY A 751 28.34 -0.22 34.74
CA GLY A 751 29.09 -0.57 33.52
C GLY A 751 28.62 -1.81 32.76
N ALA A 752 27.49 -2.41 33.14
CA ALA A 752 26.87 -3.52 32.40
C ALA A 752 26.62 -3.16 30.91
N LYS A 753 27.11 -3.99 29.99
CA LYS A 753 26.87 -3.85 28.55
C LYS A 753 25.37 -3.96 28.25
N THR A 754 24.88 -3.34 27.17
CA THR A 754 23.48 -3.42 26.68
C THR A 754 22.93 -4.85 26.70
N GLU A 755 23.79 -5.84 26.45
CA GLU A 755 23.46 -7.28 26.45
C GLU A 755 22.98 -7.83 27.81
N GLU A 756 23.50 -7.34 28.93
CA GLU A 756 23.05 -7.77 30.27
C GLU A 756 21.69 -7.17 30.65
N CYS A 757 21.34 -6.00 30.07
CA CYS A 757 20.05 -5.36 30.28
C CYS A 757 18.91 -6.12 29.57
N GLU A 758 19.21 -6.73 28.41
CA GLU A 758 18.25 -7.52 27.63
C GLU A 758 17.82 -8.82 28.31
N MET A 759 18.60 -9.36 29.26
CA MET A 759 18.30 -10.60 29.98
C MET A 759 17.57 -10.38 31.31
N ARG A 760 17.33 -9.13 31.72
CA ARG A 760 16.71 -8.81 33.02
C ARG A 760 15.23 -9.19 33.05
N PRO A 761 14.74 -9.81 34.15
CA PRO A 761 13.32 -10.11 34.31
C PRO A 761 12.52 -8.81 34.39
N GLY A 762 11.37 -8.77 33.71
CA GLY A 762 10.45 -7.63 33.78
C GLY A 762 9.76 -7.53 35.15
N GLN A 763 9.05 -6.41 35.36
CA GLN A 763 8.38 -6.14 36.64
C GLN A 763 7.27 -7.16 36.93
N ARG A 764 6.56 -7.61 35.89
CA ARG A 764 5.54 -8.65 35.99
C ARG A 764 6.15 -9.99 36.43
N GLU A 765 7.23 -10.42 35.80
CA GLU A 765 7.93 -11.67 36.11
C GLU A 765 8.50 -11.64 37.53
N GLN A 766 8.96 -10.47 38.00
CA GLN A 766 9.38 -10.27 39.39
C GLN A 766 8.21 -10.47 40.36
N ALA A 767 7.06 -9.84 40.11
CA ALA A 767 5.87 -10.01 40.95
C ALA A 767 5.39 -11.47 40.97
N GLU A 768 5.34 -12.12 39.80
CA GLU A 768 4.98 -13.54 39.70
C GLU A 768 5.97 -14.46 40.42
N ALA A 769 7.28 -14.17 40.35
CA ALA A 769 8.30 -14.92 41.09
C ALA A 769 8.12 -14.79 42.61
N VAL A 770 7.81 -13.59 43.11
CA VAL A 770 7.49 -13.37 44.54
C VAL A 770 6.27 -14.18 44.94
N MET A 771 5.20 -14.12 44.15
CA MET A 771 3.97 -14.86 44.43
C MET A 771 4.20 -16.38 44.48
N LEU A 772 4.95 -16.93 43.51
CA LEU A 772 5.33 -18.35 43.50
C LEU A 772 6.18 -18.73 44.72
N ALA A 773 7.17 -17.90 45.06
CA ALA A 773 8.03 -18.14 46.21
C ALA A 773 7.22 -18.16 47.52
N CYS A 774 6.36 -17.16 47.73
CA CYS A 774 5.56 -17.05 48.95
C CYS A 774 4.52 -18.18 49.09
N ARG A 775 4.00 -18.68 47.97
CA ARG A 775 2.97 -19.73 47.96
C ARG A 775 3.52 -21.14 48.14
N TYR A 776 4.67 -21.45 47.53
CA TYR A 776 5.13 -22.83 47.41
C TYR A 776 6.47 -23.14 48.10
N LEU A 777 7.29 -22.15 48.46
CA LEU A 777 8.54 -22.42 49.17
C LEU A 777 8.32 -22.53 50.69
N PRO A 778 9.08 -23.41 51.38
CA PRO A 778 9.04 -23.49 52.83
C PRO A 778 9.44 -22.17 53.51
N PRO A 779 8.92 -21.86 54.71
CA PRO A 779 9.25 -20.64 55.47
C PRO A 779 10.75 -20.42 55.65
N SER A 780 11.53 -21.47 55.84
CA SER A 780 12.99 -21.39 56.02
C SER A 780 13.75 -20.79 54.83
N PHE A 781 13.18 -20.81 53.63
CA PHE A 781 13.80 -20.23 52.42
C PHE A 781 13.50 -18.74 52.24
N LEU A 782 12.54 -18.18 52.97
CA LEU A 782 12.19 -16.76 52.94
C LEU A 782 12.56 -16.17 54.31
N SER A 783 13.60 -15.34 54.36
CA SER A 783 14.15 -14.84 55.61
C SER A 783 13.10 -14.11 56.48
N ALA A 784 13.22 -14.26 57.80
CA ALA A 784 12.48 -13.61 58.91
C ALA A 784 10.92 -13.58 58.89
N PRO A 785 10.26 -13.72 60.06
CA PRO A 785 8.81 -13.48 60.21
C PRO A 785 8.42 -12.07 59.71
N GLY A 786 7.39 -11.97 58.86
CA GLY A 786 6.89 -10.70 58.31
C GLY A 786 7.46 -10.29 56.95
N GLN A 787 8.60 -10.83 56.51
CA GLN A 787 9.19 -10.47 55.21
C GLN A 787 8.32 -10.93 54.02
N ARG A 788 7.59 -12.05 54.17
CA ARG A 788 6.62 -12.55 53.16
C ARG A 788 5.52 -11.53 52.85
N VAL A 789 4.94 -10.92 53.89
CA VAL A 789 3.88 -9.93 53.73
C VAL A 789 4.43 -8.66 53.08
N GLY A 790 5.63 -8.22 53.48
CA GLY A 790 6.32 -7.10 52.84
C GLY A 790 6.61 -7.34 51.35
N MET A 791 7.15 -8.51 51.00
CA MET A 791 7.42 -8.88 49.60
C MET A 791 6.12 -8.94 48.76
N LEU A 792 5.04 -9.50 49.30
CA LEU A 792 3.74 -9.52 48.63
C LEU A 792 3.14 -8.11 48.50
N ALA A 793 3.32 -7.24 49.49
CA ALA A 793 2.89 -5.85 49.39
C ALA A 793 3.66 -5.09 48.30
N ASP A 794 4.96 -5.34 48.16
CA ASP A 794 5.78 -4.79 47.07
C ASP A 794 5.34 -5.33 45.70
N ALA A 795 5.05 -6.62 45.62
CA ALA A 795 4.49 -7.24 44.42
C ALA A 795 3.12 -6.64 44.07
N ALA A 796 2.22 -6.47 45.05
CA ALA A 796 0.91 -5.84 44.84
C ALA A 796 1.06 -4.40 44.32
N ARG A 797 1.93 -3.58 44.91
CA ARG A 797 2.23 -2.22 44.40
C ARG A 797 2.77 -2.23 42.97
N THR A 798 3.58 -3.23 42.64
CA THR A 798 4.11 -3.39 41.28
C THR A 798 2.96 -3.75 40.32
N LEU A 799 2.15 -4.75 40.64
CA LEU A 799 1.01 -5.18 39.81
C LEU A 799 -0.04 -4.09 39.62
N GLU A 800 -0.29 -3.26 40.65
CA GLU A 800 -1.15 -2.08 40.57
C GLU A 800 -0.62 -1.06 39.56
N LYS A 801 0.70 -0.77 39.56
CA LYS A 801 1.34 0.10 38.56
C LYS A 801 1.27 -0.48 37.15
N LEU A 802 1.35 -1.81 37.01
CA LEU A 802 1.22 -2.48 35.72
C LEU A 802 -0.23 -2.54 35.23
N GLY A 803 -1.20 -2.32 36.12
CA GLY A 803 -2.63 -2.45 35.84
C GLY A 803 -3.09 -3.91 35.69
N ASP A 804 -2.37 -4.91 36.20
CA ASP A 804 -2.80 -6.31 36.18
C ASP A 804 -3.77 -6.60 37.33
N LYS A 805 -5.07 -6.36 37.06
CA LYS A 805 -6.15 -6.45 38.04
C LYS A 805 -6.29 -7.87 38.62
N ARG A 806 -6.07 -8.90 37.80
CA ARG A 806 -6.29 -10.30 38.19
C ARG A 806 -5.21 -10.77 39.15
N THR A 807 -3.94 -10.62 38.77
CA THR A 807 -2.85 -11.08 39.63
C THR A 807 -2.72 -10.20 40.89
N LEU A 808 -3.10 -8.92 40.81
CA LEU A 808 -3.22 -8.06 41.98
C LEU A 808 -4.23 -8.61 42.99
N HIS A 809 -5.42 -9.00 42.53
CA HIS A 809 -6.43 -9.61 43.38
C HIS A 809 -5.92 -10.90 44.04
N ASP A 810 -5.28 -11.78 43.27
CA ASP A 810 -4.67 -13.01 43.81
C ASP A 810 -3.59 -12.70 44.86
N CYS A 811 -2.77 -11.67 44.63
CA CYS A 811 -1.75 -11.22 45.57
C CYS A 811 -2.37 -10.70 46.88
N GLN A 812 -3.42 -9.87 46.80
CA GLN A 812 -4.15 -9.36 47.96
C GLN A 812 -4.80 -10.50 48.77
N GLN A 813 -5.38 -11.49 48.10
CA GLN A 813 -5.95 -12.67 48.78
C GLN A 813 -4.88 -13.47 49.53
N MET A 814 -3.66 -13.58 49.01
CA MET A 814 -2.54 -14.22 49.72
C MET A 814 -2.11 -13.42 50.96
N ILE A 815 -2.08 -12.08 50.87
CA ILE A 815 -1.77 -11.20 52.00
C ILE A 815 -2.80 -11.40 53.12
N ILE A 816 -4.11 -11.42 52.79
CA ILE A 816 -5.19 -11.62 53.76
C ILE A 816 -5.06 -12.98 54.46
N LYS A 817 -4.81 -14.05 53.70
CA LYS A 817 -4.62 -15.41 54.26
C LYS A 817 -3.45 -15.46 55.25
N LEU A 818 -2.32 -14.83 54.93
CA LEU A 818 -1.15 -14.77 55.80
C LEU A 818 -1.36 -13.87 57.03
N GLY A 819 -2.13 -12.78 56.90
CA GLY A 819 -2.45 -11.86 58.00
C GLY A 819 -3.48 -12.40 59.00
N SER A 820 -4.35 -13.32 58.58
CA SER A 820 -5.43 -13.89 59.41
C SER A 820 -4.98 -14.87 60.51
N GLY A 821 -3.68 -15.09 60.71
CA GLY A 821 -3.16 -15.97 61.76
C GLY A 821 -3.41 -17.47 61.52
N THR A 822 -3.87 -17.87 60.34
CA THR A 822 -3.95 -19.28 59.97
C THR A 822 -2.53 -19.80 59.81
N THR A 823 -2.02 -20.49 60.84
CA THR A 823 -0.79 -21.26 60.75
C THR A 823 -0.91 -22.19 59.56
N VAL A 824 -0.17 -21.89 58.48
CA VAL A 824 0.13 -22.88 57.45
C VAL A 824 1.00 -23.90 58.16
N THR A 825 0.36 -24.92 58.74
CA THR A 825 1.04 -26.09 59.28
C THR A 825 1.91 -26.64 58.17
N SER A 826 3.21 -26.65 58.43
CA SER A 826 4.24 -27.25 57.60
C SER A 826 3.78 -28.62 57.09
N ALA A 827 3.78 -28.81 55.77
CA ALA A 827 3.83 -30.09 55.12
C ALA A 827 5.15 -30.18 54.34
#